data_AF-A0A8H7CQJ4-F1
#
_entry.id   AF-A0A8H7CQJ4-F1
#
_cell.length_a   1.000
_cell.length_b   1.000
_cell.length_c   1.000
_cell.angle_alpha   90.00
_cell.angle_beta   90.00
_cell.angle_gamma   90.00
#
_symmetry.space_group_name_H-M   'P 1'
#
loop_
_entity.id
_entity.type
_entity.pdbx_description
1 polymer ?
#
loop_
_entity_poly.entity_id
_entity_poly.type
_entity_poly.pdbx_seq_one_letter_code
_entity_poly.pdbx_strand_id
1 'polypeptide(L)'
;MMPGEDPEFVGQFIGCDKCERWYHYMCMAVVPGDSRLDGTFFLPALCCWSSVSPCYSILDAPSNCSLTDPLPPKESVDEGAAEQCSRPDCPVQDKFFELEGVFGRYTKLSSTHGRVQCWLVFWKGYKWKDATWEPTRQADWAVEEFERRAVEEGFDLDDDSCIILDEAKEGGVQNPEGAGRGSFPLHLYYNLFVSNAYPSRAEWSYDPFPPAQQGLKIRDWILAPLVPPRPSARTTVFLSATTMSNEKSICIIGAGAAGLAALRAILDTPQYKAGLWKPTVFEERHQVGGVWLPEPTPKNPGLPQTPLYNSLTTNLPHPIMCFQAGLSFPGFPLPPSTPIFPVAAHVQSYLESYTAHFKLAPFIRLSTLVTDVVREQHRWKVQLQTGETFDFDLVIVANGHHRIPRYPNVPGLESWLASKKATHSVWYRHGRYLGDKVLVVGGGPSGTDISAEMRNYCTTLVRSFTGAPHEDVGNLKIRGRLIKLGPDGQAFFEDGSVETDISAAILATGYQVSFPFLTSLFQPGLPPPCPPLPETLYNSTYHLFPLARHIFPIQSTFPPTSLVFMGLPVRVAPLPVMEAQAAAILHAFAHPEALDVARETRDILARYAELGASVDGNTATIARKWSVFDPPDQFIYQDQLYEFAGLDSRVPQWRKDMYYDKKLLRSFWVELERRGEADEWVQGPGRAVQMSGFLCYKNCSKPGRNGS
;
A
#
# COMPACT_ATOMS: atom_id res chain seq x y z
N MET A 1 -34.13 14.02 10.64
CA MET A 1 -33.24 14.35 9.52
C MET A 1 -32.23 15.38 9.99
N MET A 2 -30.95 15.17 9.73
CA MET A 2 -29.90 16.18 9.93
C MET A 2 -29.57 16.86 8.60
N PRO A 3 -29.03 18.10 8.58
CA PRO A 3 -28.78 18.82 7.34
C PRO A 3 -27.51 18.31 6.64
N GLY A 4 -27.60 17.98 5.35
CA GLY A 4 -26.44 17.69 4.49
C GLY A 4 -26.47 16.36 3.73
N GLU A 5 -27.50 15.54 3.91
CA GLU A 5 -27.66 14.28 3.17
C GLU A 5 -28.19 14.54 1.74
N ASP A 6 -27.56 13.90 0.75
CA ASP A 6 -28.01 13.91 -0.64
C ASP A 6 -29.38 13.18 -0.73
N PRO A 7 -30.44 13.84 -1.23
CA PRO A 7 -31.77 13.24 -1.31
C PRO A 7 -31.83 11.93 -2.11
N GLU A 8 -30.99 11.76 -3.14
CA GLU A 8 -30.94 10.52 -3.92
C GLU A 8 -30.28 9.36 -3.14
N PHE A 9 -29.45 9.67 -2.15
CA PHE A 9 -28.73 8.68 -1.35
C PHE A 9 -29.57 8.15 -0.19
N VAL A 10 -30.40 9.01 0.44
CA VAL A 10 -31.35 8.59 1.48
C VAL A 10 -32.42 7.66 0.91
N GLY A 11 -32.82 7.88 -0.36
CA GLY A 11 -33.76 7.03 -1.10
C GLY A 11 -33.27 5.62 -1.46
N GLN A 12 -32.15 5.14 -0.88
CA GLN A 12 -31.59 3.80 -1.12
C GLN A 12 -31.60 2.86 0.11
N PHE A 13 -32.09 3.33 1.26
CA PHE A 13 -32.02 2.59 2.52
C PHE A 13 -33.39 2.33 3.17
N ILE A 14 -33.56 1.15 3.76
CA ILE A 14 -34.73 0.73 4.53
C ILE A 14 -34.35 0.73 6.02
N GLY A 15 -35.13 1.43 6.85
CA GLY A 15 -35.01 1.40 8.31
C GLY A 15 -35.74 0.19 8.90
N CYS A 16 -35.21 -0.38 9.99
CA CYS A 16 -35.89 -1.43 10.75
C CYS A 16 -36.28 -0.94 12.14
N ASP A 17 -37.57 -0.67 12.33
CA ASP A 17 -38.13 -0.05 13.53
C ASP A 17 -38.00 -0.91 14.81
N LYS A 18 -37.70 -2.21 14.68
CA LYS A 18 -37.45 -3.11 15.81
C LYS A 18 -36.01 -3.07 16.34
N CYS A 19 -35.04 -2.63 15.53
CA CYS A 19 -33.63 -2.60 15.93
C CYS A 19 -32.92 -1.27 15.62
N GLU A 20 -33.66 -0.26 15.13
CA GLU A 20 -33.21 1.12 14.87
C GLU A 20 -31.97 1.22 13.95
N ARG A 21 -31.92 0.39 12.89
CA ARG A 21 -30.80 0.32 11.92
C ARG A 21 -31.27 0.40 10.47
N TRP A 22 -30.36 0.80 9.58
CA TRP A 22 -30.59 1.03 8.15
C TRP A 22 -29.89 -0.01 7.25
N TYR A 23 -30.55 -0.44 6.18
CA TYR A 23 -30.10 -1.46 5.24
C TYR A 23 -30.22 -0.97 3.79
N HIS A 24 -29.21 -1.18 2.94
CA HIS A 24 -29.23 -0.78 1.52
C HIS A 24 -30.04 -1.77 0.69
N TYR A 25 -31.14 -1.34 0.05
CA TYR A 25 -32.06 -2.28 -0.61
C TYR A 25 -31.54 -2.80 -1.96
N MET A 26 -30.60 -2.12 -2.61
CA MET A 26 -30.04 -2.57 -3.89
C MET A 26 -29.29 -3.91 -3.73
N CYS A 27 -28.68 -4.15 -2.57
CA CYS A 27 -28.10 -5.45 -2.21
C CYS A 27 -29.14 -6.58 -2.08
N MET A 28 -30.45 -6.27 -2.10
CA MET A 28 -31.56 -7.23 -2.11
C MET A 28 -32.46 -7.10 -3.36
N ALA A 29 -32.02 -6.35 -4.39
CA ALA A 29 -32.72 -6.17 -5.67
C ALA A 29 -34.20 -5.72 -5.58
N VAL A 30 -34.51 -4.80 -4.64
CA VAL A 30 -35.80 -4.10 -4.59
C VAL A 30 -35.70 -2.76 -5.33
N VAL A 31 -36.79 -2.24 -5.90
CA VAL A 31 -36.82 -0.97 -6.65
C VAL A 31 -37.67 0.11 -5.94
N PRO A 32 -37.39 1.42 -6.16
CA PRO A 32 -38.23 2.50 -5.65
C PRO A 32 -39.70 2.37 -6.11
N GLY A 33 -40.64 2.58 -5.18
CA GLY A 33 -42.08 2.49 -5.46
C GLY A 33 -42.65 1.06 -5.52
N ASP A 34 -41.86 0.04 -5.16
CA ASP A 34 -42.32 -1.33 -5.07
C ASP A 34 -43.27 -1.54 -3.87
N SER A 35 -44.49 -2.03 -4.13
CA SER A 35 -45.52 -2.27 -3.11
C SER A 35 -45.12 -3.25 -1.98
N ARG A 36 -44.01 -3.99 -2.12
CA ARG A 36 -43.44 -4.82 -1.06
C ARG A 36 -42.76 -4.01 0.04
N LEU A 37 -42.49 -2.72 -0.18
CA LEU A 37 -41.94 -1.81 0.84
C LEU A 37 -42.98 -1.42 1.92
N ASP A 38 -44.27 -1.61 1.64
CA ASP A 38 -45.39 -1.30 2.55
C ASP A 38 -45.89 -2.53 3.35
N GLY A 39 -45.17 -3.66 3.34
CA GLY A 39 -45.60 -4.91 3.98
C GLY A 39 -44.51 -5.97 4.16
N THR A 40 -44.85 -7.10 4.79
CA THR A 40 -43.89 -8.17 5.15
C THR A 40 -43.33 -8.90 3.91
N PHE A 41 -42.00 -9.03 3.83
CA PHE A 41 -41.28 -9.40 2.62
C PHE A 41 -41.40 -10.86 2.15
N PHE A 42 -41.45 -11.03 0.82
CA PHE A 42 -41.11 -12.25 0.07
C PHE A 42 -40.18 -11.88 -1.11
N LEU A 43 -39.29 -12.79 -1.52
CA LEU A 43 -38.27 -12.57 -2.54
C LEU A 43 -38.68 -13.11 -3.93
N PRO A 44 -38.69 -12.28 -5.00
CA PRO A 44 -38.83 -12.73 -6.38
C PRO A 44 -37.47 -13.05 -7.02
N ALA A 45 -37.40 -14.16 -7.74
CA ALA A 45 -36.25 -14.50 -8.57
C ALA A 45 -36.34 -13.77 -9.93
N LEU A 46 -35.86 -12.52 -9.99
CA LEU A 46 -35.80 -11.72 -11.23
C LEU A 46 -34.49 -10.92 -11.33
N CYS A 47 -33.37 -11.65 -11.41
CA CYS A 47 -32.04 -11.06 -11.59
C CYS A 47 -31.74 -10.81 -13.09
N CYS A 48 -32.67 -10.17 -13.81
CA CYS A 48 -32.66 -10.08 -15.28
C CYS A 48 -33.06 -8.69 -15.82
N TRP A 49 -32.53 -7.59 -15.27
CA TRP A 49 -32.36 -6.30 -15.98
C TRP A 49 -31.56 -5.26 -15.15
N SER A 50 -30.27 -5.53 -14.94
CA SER A 50 -29.20 -4.52 -14.70
C SER A 50 -27.90 -5.19 -14.24
N SER A 51 -27.25 -5.95 -15.14
CA SER A 51 -25.80 -6.22 -15.22
C SER A 51 -24.96 -6.57 -13.96
N VAL A 52 -25.53 -6.85 -12.79
CA VAL A 52 -24.81 -7.28 -11.58
C VAL A 52 -25.59 -8.32 -10.79
N SER A 53 -25.72 -9.53 -11.34
CA SER A 53 -26.03 -10.71 -10.51
C SER A 53 -24.72 -11.18 -9.83
N PRO A 54 -24.70 -11.61 -8.55
CA PRO A 54 -23.44 -11.78 -7.82
C PRO A 54 -22.59 -13.01 -8.22
N CYS A 55 -23.00 -13.78 -9.23
CA CYS A 55 -22.69 -15.22 -9.33
C CYS A 55 -22.06 -15.70 -10.66
N TYR A 56 -21.39 -14.82 -11.42
CA TYR A 56 -20.28 -15.04 -12.41
C TYR A 56 -20.06 -13.72 -13.19
N SER A 57 -18.91 -13.31 -13.73
CA SER A 57 -17.47 -13.69 -13.66
C SER A 57 -16.68 -12.46 -14.13
N ILE A 58 -15.54 -12.00 -13.59
CA ILE A 58 -14.20 -12.63 -13.40
C ILE A 58 -13.50 -13.10 -14.69
N LEU A 59 -14.19 -13.24 -15.82
CA LEU A 59 -13.60 -13.60 -17.12
C LEU A 59 -14.28 -12.78 -18.23
N ASP A 60 -13.45 -12.19 -19.10
CA ASP A 60 -13.77 -11.58 -20.40
C ASP A 60 -14.68 -10.32 -20.46
N ALA A 61 -14.18 -9.20 -19.92
CA ALA A 61 -14.59 -7.85 -20.32
C ALA A 61 -13.38 -7.03 -20.84
N PRO A 62 -13.43 -6.42 -22.05
CA PRO A 62 -12.28 -5.69 -22.61
C PRO A 62 -11.91 -4.42 -21.82
N SER A 63 -10.62 -4.09 -21.81
CA SER A 63 -10.00 -3.09 -20.94
C SER A 63 -10.32 -1.60 -21.23
N ASN A 64 -11.33 -1.29 -22.06
CA ASN A 64 -11.65 0.09 -22.48
C ASN A 64 -13.16 0.35 -22.42
N CYS A 65 -13.63 1.03 -21.38
CA CYS A 65 -14.91 1.75 -21.41
C CYS A 65 -14.80 3.01 -20.55
N SER A 66 -14.86 4.19 -21.19
CA SER A 66 -14.86 5.49 -20.52
C SER A 66 -16.27 5.85 -20.06
N LEU A 67 -16.40 6.50 -18.90
CA LEU A 67 -17.69 6.94 -18.30
C LEU A 67 -18.41 8.10 -19.04
N THR A 68 -18.09 8.35 -20.32
CA THR A 68 -18.54 9.55 -21.04
C THR A 68 -19.05 9.33 -22.46
N ASP A 69 -18.91 8.13 -23.04
CA ASP A 69 -19.42 7.85 -24.40
C ASP A 69 -20.81 7.18 -24.34
N PRO A 70 -21.79 7.61 -25.17
CA PRO A 70 -23.07 6.93 -25.27
C PRO A 70 -22.90 5.56 -25.91
N LEU A 71 -23.53 4.54 -25.29
CA LEU A 71 -23.50 3.15 -25.76
C LEU A 71 -23.94 3.04 -27.23
N PRO A 72 -23.27 2.19 -28.06
CA PRO A 72 -23.71 1.95 -29.42
C PRO A 72 -25.09 1.25 -29.45
N PRO A 73 -25.90 1.45 -30.50
CA PRO A 73 -27.21 0.81 -30.61
C PRO A 73 -27.14 -0.73 -30.60
N LYS A 74 -28.20 -1.33 -30.06
CA LYS A 74 -28.26 -2.73 -29.60
C LYS A 74 -28.50 -3.75 -30.73
N GLU A 75 -27.73 -3.69 -31.82
CA GLU A 75 -27.86 -4.61 -32.97
C GLU A 75 -26.47 -5.05 -33.51
N SER A 76 -25.88 -6.12 -32.93
CA SER A 76 -24.90 -7.04 -33.58
C SER A 76 -24.16 -7.99 -32.60
N VAL A 77 -24.85 -8.51 -31.57
CA VAL A 77 -24.36 -9.69 -30.83
C VAL A 77 -25.37 -10.81 -31.06
N ASP A 78 -24.87 -11.98 -31.51
CA ASP A 78 -25.69 -13.11 -31.95
C ASP A 78 -26.71 -13.58 -30.87
N GLU A 79 -27.95 -13.82 -31.29
CA GLU A 79 -29.07 -14.31 -30.45
C GLU A 79 -28.90 -15.79 -30.03
N GLY A 80 -27.66 -16.30 -29.95
CA GLY A 80 -27.34 -17.72 -29.74
C GLY A 80 -26.81 -18.09 -28.35
N ALA A 81 -26.34 -17.13 -27.55
CA ALA A 81 -25.76 -17.37 -26.22
C ALA A 81 -26.69 -16.86 -25.11
N ALA A 82 -27.73 -17.63 -24.79
CA ALA A 82 -28.62 -17.32 -23.69
C ALA A 82 -27.90 -17.47 -22.33
N GLU A 83 -28.06 -16.46 -21.47
CA GLU A 83 -27.52 -16.42 -20.11
C GLU A 83 -28.04 -17.62 -19.29
N GLN A 84 -27.15 -18.51 -18.83
CA GLN A 84 -27.53 -19.64 -17.98
C GLN A 84 -27.42 -19.31 -16.50
N CYS A 85 -28.45 -19.68 -15.74
CA CYS A 85 -28.47 -19.59 -14.28
C CYS A 85 -27.47 -20.58 -13.66
N SER A 86 -26.67 -20.15 -12.68
CA SER A 86 -25.64 -20.96 -12.00
C SER A 86 -26.15 -22.11 -11.12
N ARG A 87 -27.43 -22.52 -11.26
CA ARG A 87 -28.03 -23.69 -10.60
C ARG A 87 -28.00 -24.90 -11.56
N PRO A 88 -27.40 -26.05 -11.23
CA PRO A 88 -27.03 -27.05 -12.25
C PRO A 88 -28.20 -27.88 -12.80
N ASP A 89 -29.37 -27.86 -12.16
CA ASP A 89 -30.60 -28.54 -12.57
C ASP A 89 -31.70 -27.56 -13.05
N CYS A 90 -31.37 -26.28 -13.26
CA CYS A 90 -32.33 -25.25 -13.69
C CYS A 90 -32.56 -25.30 -15.23
N PRO A 91 -33.74 -25.70 -15.74
CA PRO A 91 -34.01 -25.77 -17.18
C PRO A 91 -34.64 -24.47 -17.72
N VAL A 92 -34.48 -23.35 -17.00
CA VAL A 92 -35.11 -22.04 -17.22
C VAL A 92 -36.65 -22.07 -17.18
N GLN A 93 -37.23 -21.99 -15.98
CA GLN A 93 -38.66 -21.69 -15.77
C GLN A 93 -38.89 -20.84 -14.53
N ASP A 94 -39.88 -19.95 -14.60
CA ASP A 94 -40.30 -19.03 -13.53
C ASP A 94 -40.75 -19.78 -12.27
N LYS A 95 -39.84 -19.97 -11.32
CA LYS A 95 -40.14 -20.52 -9.99
C LYS A 95 -39.56 -19.63 -8.90
N PHE A 96 -40.44 -19.19 -8.01
CA PHE A 96 -40.08 -18.57 -6.75
C PHE A 96 -39.47 -19.64 -5.84
N PHE A 97 -38.33 -19.32 -5.21
CA PHE A 97 -37.71 -20.18 -4.21
C PHE A 97 -37.87 -19.52 -2.85
N GLU A 98 -38.54 -20.22 -1.93
CA GLU A 98 -38.55 -19.82 -0.53
C GLU A 98 -37.17 -20.11 0.08
N LEU A 99 -36.65 -19.17 0.86
CA LEU A 99 -35.39 -19.30 1.57
C LEU A 99 -35.67 -20.05 2.89
N GLU A 100 -34.96 -21.15 3.14
CA GLU A 100 -35.11 -21.93 4.38
C GLU A 100 -34.34 -21.28 5.54
N GLY A 101 -33.19 -20.68 5.22
CA GLY A 101 -32.34 -20.01 6.20
C GLY A 101 -31.11 -19.36 5.57
N VAL A 102 -30.48 -18.49 6.36
CA VAL A 102 -29.18 -17.88 6.04
C VAL A 102 -28.17 -18.47 7.02
N PHE A 103 -27.20 -19.22 6.51
CA PHE A 103 -26.25 -19.98 7.32
C PHE A 103 -25.12 -19.11 7.88
N GLY A 104 -24.69 -18.10 7.12
CA GLY A 104 -23.62 -17.21 7.52
C GLY A 104 -23.37 -16.07 6.54
N ARG A 105 -22.46 -15.17 6.92
CA ARG A 105 -21.99 -14.05 6.08
C ARG A 105 -20.48 -13.95 6.09
N TYR A 106 -19.90 -13.60 4.95
CA TYR A 106 -18.53 -13.14 4.88
C TYR A 106 -18.46 -11.78 4.17
N THR A 107 -17.51 -10.94 4.57
CA THR A 107 -17.30 -9.63 3.94
C THR A 107 -16.09 -9.68 3.02
N LYS A 108 -16.31 -9.50 1.73
CA LYS A 108 -15.23 -9.34 0.74
C LYS A 108 -14.97 -7.86 0.48
N LEU A 109 -13.72 -7.48 0.26
CA LEU A 109 -13.41 -6.21 -0.38
C LEU A 109 -13.48 -6.40 -1.90
N SER A 110 -14.48 -5.79 -2.52
CA SER A 110 -14.58 -5.60 -3.97
C SER A 110 -13.80 -4.34 -4.37
N SER A 111 -13.02 -4.44 -5.45
CA SER A 111 -12.27 -3.31 -6.01
C SER A 111 -13.16 -2.20 -6.57
N THR A 112 -14.41 -2.50 -6.94
CA THR A 112 -15.34 -1.55 -7.57
C THR A 112 -16.45 -1.04 -6.64
N HIS A 113 -16.81 -1.79 -5.60
CA HIS A 113 -17.98 -1.49 -4.75
C HIS A 113 -17.67 -1.43 -3.24
N GLY A 114 -16.38 -1.46 -2.85
CA GLY A 114 -15.98 -1.44 -1.44
C GLY A 114 -16.27 -2.77 -0.73
N ARG A 115 -16.74 -2.73 0.52
CA ARG A 115 -17.03 -3.94 1.29
C ARG A 115 -18.37 -4.55 0.86
N VAL A 116 -18.32 -5.63 0.11
CA VAL A 116 -19.49 -6.45 -0.27
C VAL A 116 -19.70 -7.53 0.79
N GLN A 117 -20.91 -7.63 1.33
CA GLN A 117 -21.29 -8.73 2.22
C GLN A 117 -21.96 -9.83 1.40
N CYS A 118 -21.35 -11.01 1.40
CA CYS A 118 -21.85 -12.21 0.75
C CYS A 118 -22.44 -13.13 1.81
N TRP A 119 -23.52 -13.83 1.47
CA TRP A 119 -24.28 -14.67 2.40
C TRP A 119 -24.39 -16.10 1.85
N LEU A 120 -24.21 -17.10 2.71
CA LEU A 120 -24.51 -18.50 2.38
C LEU A 120 -25.97 -18.78 2.77
N VAL A 121 -26.76 -19.32 1.84
CA VAL A 121 -28.22 -19.45 1.99
C VAL A 121 -28.71 -20.84 1.59
N PHE A 122 -29.76 -21.30 2.27
CA PHE A 122 -30.47 -22.54 1.95
C PHE A 122 -31.82 -22.25 1.30
N TRP A 123 -32.18 -23.06 0.31
CA TRP A 123 -33.47 -23.02 -0.37
C TRP A 123 -34.37 -24.11 0.20
N LYS A 124 -35.64 -23.77 0.45
CA LYS A 124 -36.61 -24.61 1.14
C LYS A 124 -36.77 -25.97 0.45
N GLY A 125 -36.33 -27.03 1.13
CA GLY A 125 -36.39 -28.41 0.63
C GLY A 125 -35.30 -28.79 -0.38
N TYR A 126 -34.17 -28.08 -0.40
CA TYR A 126 -32.99 -28.42 -1.22
C TYR A 126 -31.72 -28.41 -0.36
N LYS A 127 -31.19 -29.59 -0.02
CA LYS A 127 -30.07 -29.75 0.91
C LYS A 127 -28.74 -29.53 0.19
N TRP A 128 -27.71 -29.07 0.90
CA TRP A 128 -26.38 -28.82 0.28
C TRP A 128 -25.77 -30.09 -0.32
N LYS A 129 -25.99 -31.26 0.30
CA LYS A 129 -25.53 -32.55 -0.23
C LYS A 129 -26.24 -33.02 -1.50
N ASP A 130 -27.36 -32.38 -1.86
CA ASP A 130 -28.07 -32.59 -3.11
C ASP A 130 -27.57 -31.62 -4.22
N ALA A 131 -26.56 -30.80 -3.92
CA ALA A 131 -25.88 -29.92 -4.88
C ALA A 131 -25.11 -30.71 -5.93
N THR A 132 -25.31 -30.35 -7.20
CA THR A 132 -24.75 -31.05 -8.36
C THR A 132 -23.69 -30.24 -9.11
N TRP A 133 -23.16 -29.16 -8.52
CA TRP A 133 -22.06 -28.39 -9.10
C TRP A 133 -20.71 -29.06 -8.80
N GLU A 134 -19.81 -29.11 -9.79
CA GLU A 134 -18.41 -29.37 -9.49
C GLU A 134 -17.80 -28.12 -8.82
N PRO A 135 -17.10 -28.27 -7.68
CA PRO A 135 -16.48 -27.12 -7.04
C PRO A 135 -15.39 -26.49 -7.90
N THR A 136 -15.42 -25.17 -8.00
CA THR A 136 -14.26 -24.41 -8.50
C THR A 136 -13.38 -24.05 -7.30
N ARG A 137 -12.06 -23.99 -7.51
CA ARG A 137 -11.03 -23.67 -6.47
C ARG A 137 -11.25 -22.39 -5.67
N GLN A 138 -12.21 -21.54 -6.05
CA GLN A 138 -12.57 -20.30 -5.36
C GLN A 138 -13.88 -20.41 -4.55
N ALA A 139 -14.66 -21.47 -4.74
CA ALA A 139 -15.85 -21.79 -3.95
C ALA A 139 -15.52 -22.76 -2.80
N ASP A 140 -14.59 -23.71 -3.03
CA ASP A 140 -14.10 -24.69 -2.05
C ASP A 140 -13.85 -24.05 -0.68
N TRP A 141 -12.87 -23.14 -0.60
CA TRP A 141 -12.46 -22.52 0.67
C TRP A 141 -13.59 -21.80 1.41
N ALA A 142 -14.60 -21.28 0.69
CA ALA A 142 -15.69 -20.52 1.29
C ALA A 142 -16.71 -21.46 1.92
N VAL A 143 -17.04 -22.56 1.23
CA VAL A 143 -17.91 -23.63 1.76
C VAL A 143 -17.20 -24.34 2.92
N GLU A 144 -15.94 -24.75 2.72
CA GLU A 144 -15.09 -25.37 3.76
C GLU A 144 -14.98 -24.48 5.02
N GLU A 145 -14.80 -23.16 4.87
CA GLU A 145 -14.71 -22.22 6.01
C GLU A 145 -16.05 -22.07 6.75
N PHE A 146 -17.19 -22.10 6.05
CA PHE A 146 -18.51 -22.10 6.69
C PHE A 146 -18.81 -23.42 7.40
N GLU A 147 -18.50 -24.57 6.78
CA GLU A 147 -18.63 -25.91 7.38
C GLU A 147 -17.74 -26.05 8.62
N ARG A 148 -16.47 -25.65 8.52
CA ARG A 148 -15.51 -25.64 9.64
C ARG A 148 -16.03 -24.86 10.84
N ARG A 149 -16.58 -23.65 10.61
CA ARG A 149 -17.14 -22.79 11.67
C ARG A 149 -18.38 -23.41 12.32
N ALA A 150 -19.30 -23.96 11.53
CA ALA A 150 -20.49 -24.62 12.06
C ALA A 150 -20.11 -25.83 12.94
N VAL A 151 -19.11 -26.63 12.53
CA VAL A 151 -18.59 -27.73 13.36
C VAL A 151 -17.87 -27.22 14.63
N GLU A 152 -17.13 -26.11 14.55
CA GLU A 152 -16.46 -25.50 15.71
C GLU A 152 -17.44 -24.91 16.74
N GLU A 153 -18.58 -24.40 16.30
CA GLU A 153 -19.70 -23.96 17.16
C GLU A 153 -20.57 -25.13 17.67
N GLY A 154 -20.24 -26.38 17.27
CA GLY A 154 -20.84 -27.60 17.80
C GLY A 154 -22.11 -28.07 17.08
N PHE A 155 -22.35 -27.61 15.84
CA PHE A 155 -23.50 -28.02 15.04
C PHE A 155 -23.24 -29.32 14.25
N ASP A 156 -24.30 -30.12 14.08
CA ASP A 156 -24.31 -31.32 13.24
C ASP A 156 -24.76 -30.94 11.82
N LEU A 157 -23.87 -31.06 10.83
CA LEU A 157 -24.12 -30.69 9.43
C LEU A 157 -25.07 -31.68 8.70
N ASP A 158 -25.37 -32.84 9.31
CA ASP A 158 -26.33 -33.81 8.80
C ASP A 158 -27.74 -33.65 9.40
N ASP A 159 -27.94 -32.75 10.37
CA ASP A 159 -29.29 -32.39 10.87
C ASP A 159 -29.97 -31.38 9.94
N ASP A 160 -31.24 -31.63 9.63
CA ASP A 160 -32.07 -30.79 8.75
C ASP A 160 -32.59 -29.52 9.48
N SER A 161 -31.84 -28.99 10.45
CA SER A 161 -32.21 -27.78 11.20
C SER A 161 -31.42 -26.56 10.71
N CYS A 162 -32.03 -25.38 10.86
CA CYS A 162 -31.40 -24.14 10.42
C CYS A 162 -30.24 -23.77 11.35
N ILE A 163 -29.00 -24.04 10.91
CA ILE A 163 -27.80 -23.63 11.62
C ILE A 163 -27.59 -22.13 11.37
N ILE A 164 -27.62 -21.37 12.45
CA ILE A 164 -27.35 -19.93 12.47
C ILE A 164 -26.09 -19.76 13.33
N LEU A 165 -24.98 -19.39 12.69
CA LEU A 165 -23.71 -19.13 13.38
C LEU A 165 -23.86 -18.00 14.41
N ASP A 166 -23.10 -18.03 15.50
CA ASP A 166 -23.15 -17.03 16.57
C ASP A 166 -22.90 -15.61 16.03
N GLU A 167 -22.06 -15.46 15.01
CA GLU A 167 -21.79 -14.18 14.33
C GLU A 167 -23.03 -13.60 13.59
N ALA A 168 -24.01 -14.45 13.25
CA ALA A 168 -25.32 -14.05 12.73
C ALA A 168 -26.33 -13.79 13.86
N LYS A 169 -26.25 -14.53 14.98
CA LYS A 169 -27.03 -14.26 16.21
C LYS A 169 -26.68 -12.90 16.82
N GLU A 170 -25.38 -12.60 16.94
CA GLU A 170 -24.84 -11.27 17.30
C GLU A 170 -25.24 -10.18 16.29
N GLY A 171 -25.42 -10.55 15.03
CA GLY A 171 -26.01 -9.72 13.98
C GLY A 171 -27.50 -9.42 14.16
N GLY A 172 -28.19 -10.08 15.09
CA GLY A 172 -29.62 -9.94 15.38
C GLY A 172 -30.52 -11.01 14.76
N VAL A 173 -29.96 -12.03 14.11
CA VAL A 173 -30.75 -13.14 13.54
C VAL A 173 -31.07 -14.17 14.63
N GLN A 174 -32.32 -14.20 15.09
CA GLN A 174 -32.79 -15.20 16.04
C GLN A 174 -33.38 -16.42 15.33
N ASN A 175 -33.07 -17.60 15.85
CA ASN A 175 -33.82 -18.82 15.54
C ASN A 175 -35.21 -18.70 16.20
N PRO A 176 -36.34 -18.72 15.45
CA PRO A 176 -37.65 -18.51 16.04
C PRO A 176 -38.01 -19.62 17.03
N GLU A 177 -38.38 -19.24 18.26
CA GLU A 177 -38.75 -20.17 19.32
C GLU A 177 -39.91 -21.09 18.87
N GLY A 178 -39.68 -22.40 18.88
CA GLY A 178 -40.71 -23.41 18.59
C GLY A 178 -40.65 -24.10 17.23
N ALA A 179 -39.59 -23.90 16.43
CA ALA A 179 -39.37 -24.61 15.17
C ALA A 179 -39.07 -26.12 15.36
N GLY A 180 -40.12 -26.91 15.66
CA GLY A 180 -40.10 -28.37 15.60
C GLY A 180 -40.19 -28.89 14.17
N ARG A 181 -39.73 -30.13 13.93
CA ARG A 181 -39.70 -30.77 12.60
C ARG A 181 -41.11 -30.92 11.99
N GLY A 182 -41.48 -30.02 11.07
CA GLY A 182 -42.46 -30.27 10.02
C GLY A 182 -43.65 -29.30 9.88
N SER A 183 -43.94 -28.97 8.61
CA SER A 183 -45.18 -28.40 8.05
C SER A 183 -45.55 -26.92 8.30
N PHE A 184 -45.57 -26.16 7.19
CA PHE A 184 -46.44 -25.00 6.96
C PHE A 184 -47.61 -25.43 6.06
N PRO A 185 -48.81 -24.83 6.20
CA PRO A 185 -49.37 -24.07 5.08
C PRO A 185 -50.10 -22.76 5.47
N LEU A 186 -50.23 -21.86 4.50
CA LEU A 186 -50.91 -20.54 4.57
C LEU A 186 -52.45 -20.63 4.68
N HIS A 187 -53.13 -19.57 5.17
CA HIS A 187 -54.00 -18.68 4.34
C HIS A 187 -54.75 -17.55 5.11
N LEU A 188 -54.33 -16.30 4.88
CA LEU A 188 -55.09 -15.16 4.29
C LEU A 188 -56.39 -14.51 4.89
N TYR A 189 -56.52 -13.19 4.60
CA TYR A 189 -57.70 -12.28 4.50
C TYR A 189 -58.18 -11.34 5.66
N TYR A 190 -57.82 -10.03 5.52
CA TYR A 190 -58.70 -8.82 5.41
C TYR A 190 -59.30 -7.99 6.60
N ASN A 191 -59.01 -6.67 6.59
CA ASN A 191 -59.95 -5.54 6.25
C ASN A 191 -60.18 -4.35 7.24
N LEU A 192 -60.44 -3.16 6.64
CA LEU A 192 -61.33 -2.01 7.03
C LEU A 192 -60.84 -0.70 7.76
N PHE A 193 -60.64 0.37 6.95
CA PHE A 193 -61.20 1.76 7.04
C PHE A 193 -60.77 2.71 8.22
N VAL A 194 -60.83 4.08 8.19
CA VAL A 194 -61.81 5.07 7.65
C VAL A 194 -61.20 6.48 7.30
N SER A 195 -61.55 7.01 6.10
CA SER A 195 -61.78 8.41 5.57
C SER A 195 -61.18 9.76 6.08
N ASN A 196 -61.01 10.68 5.08
CA ASN A 196 -61.32 12.15 5.02
C ASN A 196 -60.36 13.25 5.55
N ALA A 197 -59.81 14.10 4.65
CA ALA A 197 -60.11 15.56 4.49
C ALA A 197 -59.09 16.36 3.61
N TYR A 198 -59.58 17.33 2.81
CA TYR A 198 -58.87 18.46 2.15
C TYR A 198 -59.20 19.79 2.91
N PRO A 199 -58.68 21.03 2.63
CA PRO A 199 -57.99 21.55 1.43
C PRO A 199 -56.83 22.60 1.61
N SER A 200 -56.34 23.13 0.46
CA SER A 200 -55.58 24.39 0.20
C SER A 200 -54.04 24.35 0.36
N ARG A 201 -53.23 25.09 -0.41
CA ARG A 201 -53.48 26.28 -1.28
C ARG A 201 -52.35 26.50 -2.33
N ALA A 202 -52.69 26.90 -3.57
CA ALA A 202 -51.88 27.62 -4.59
C ALA A 202 -50.50 27.06 -5.04
N GLU A 203 -50.01 27.18 -6.29
CA GLU A 203 -50.51 27.83 -7.52
C GLU A 203 -49.85 27.19 -8.76
N TRP A 204 -50.63 26.91 -9.83
CA TRP A 204 -50.35 26.97 -11.30
C TRP A 204 -48.90 26.72 -11.84
N SER A 205 -48.64 26.12 -13.01
CA SER A 205 -49.37 25.36 -14.07
C SER A 205 -48.26 24.91 -15.08
N TYR A 206 -48.44 24.29 -16.26
CA TYR A 206 -49.58 23.97 -17.14
C TYR A 206 -49.14 22.77 -18.04
N ASP A 207 -50.05 21.89 -18.46
CA ASP A 207 -49.80 20.76 -19.42
C ASP A 207 -50.61 21.00 -20.71
N PRO A 208 -50.13 20.60 -21.91
CA PRO A 208 -50.96 19.66 -22.68
C PRO A 208 -50.22 18.61 -23.54
N PHE A 209 -50.40 17.32 -23.21
CA PHE A 209 -51.22 16.32 -23.96
C PHE A 209 -51.54 16.59 -25.48
N PRO A 210 -51.80 15.55 -26.33
CA PRO A 210 -51.25 14.19 -26.43
C PRO A 210 -50.97 13.71 -27.90
N PRO A 211 -51.45 12.55 -28.45
CA PRO A 211 -50.68 11.30 -28.60
C PRO A 211 -50.64 10.68 -30.04
N ALA A 212 -49.67 9.81 -30.34
CA ALA A 212 -49.74 8.78 -31.41
C ALA A 212 -48.54 7.80 -31.31
N GLN A 213 -48.74 6.50 -31.05
CA GLN A 213 -48.98 5.38 -31.99
C GLN A 213 -47.72 4.67 -32.54
N GLN A 214 -47.59 3.39 -32.15
CA GLN A 214 -47.25 2.18 -32.96
C GLN A 214 -46.28 2.29 -34.16
N GLY A 215 -45.29 1.38 -34.24
CA GLY A 215 -44.75 0.96 -35.55
C GLY A 215 -43.36 0.31 -35.61
N LEU A 216 -43.31 -1.02 -35.46
CA LEU A 216 -42.33 -1.92 -36.12
C LEU A 216 -42.20 -1.59 -37.63
N LYS A 217 -41.12 -1.80 -38.40
CA LYS A 217 -39.83 -2.53 -38.32
C LYS A 217 -38.96 -1.99 -39.49
N ILE A 218 -37.63 -2.12 -39.46
CA ILE A 218 -36.80 -2.05 -40.69
C ILE A 218 -35.87 -3.26 -40.76
N ARG A 219 -35.94 -3.98 -41.88
CA ARG A 219 -34.87 -4.82 -42.44
C ARG A 219 -34.60 -4.33 -43.86
N ASP A 220 -33.42 -4.67 -44.37
CA ASP A 220 -32.92 -4.43 -45.72
C ASP A 220 -32.61 -2.93 -45.99
N TRP A 221 -31.39 -2.51 -46.29
CA TRP A 221 -30.68 -2.81 -47.54
C TRP A 221 -29.16 -2.62 -47.40
N ILE A 222 -28.39 -3.54 -47.97
CA ILE A 222 -26.94 -3.40 -48.25
C ILE A 222 -26.79 -3.09 -49.75
N LEU A 223 -25.85 -2.19 -50.12
CA LEU A 223 -24.88 -2.32 -51.23
C LEU A 223 -24.15 -0.98 -51.49
N ALA A 224 -22.97 -1.03 -52.12
CA ALA A 224 -21.94 0.02 -52.09
C ALA A 224 -21.78 0.81 -53.43
N PRO A 225 -20.58 1.29 -53.87
CA PRO A 225 -20.03 2.62 -53.57
C PRO A 225 -19.57 3.45 -54.81
N LEU A 226 -19.51 4.80 -54.75
CA LEU A 226 -18.80 5.64 -55.75
C LEU A 226 -18.20 6.98 -55.23
N VAL A 227 -16.85 7.01 -55.15
CA VAL A 227 -15.83 8.00 -55.60
C VAL A 227 -16.10 9.55 -55.55
N PRO A 228 -15.10 10.42 -55.19
CA PRO A 228 -15.31 11.81 -54.76
C PRO A 228 -14.74 12.92 -55.70
N PRO A 229 -14.86 14.22 -55.32
CA PRO A 229 -13.98 15.30 -55.81
C PRO A 229 -13.04 15.90 -54.74
N ARG A 230 -11.86 16.37 -55.17
CA ARG A 230 -10.88 17.21 -54.41
C ARG A 230 -10.99 18.70 -54.87
N PRO A 231 -10.08 19.62 -54.48
CA PRO A 231 -9.96 20.25 -53.16
C PRO A 231 -10.00 21.80 -53.25
N SER A 232 -10.11 22.51 -52.11
CA SER A 232 -9.80 23.95 -52.03
C SER A 232 -8.55 24.20 -51.19
N ALA A 233 -7.76 25.20 -51.57
CA ALA A 233 -6.41 25.40 -51.07
C ALA A 233 -6.36 25.94 -49.63
N ARG A 234 -5.36 25.50 -48.85
CA ARG A 234 -4.94 26.16 -47.61
C ARG A 234 -3.46 26.53 -47.67
N THR A 235 -3.19 27.78 -47.34
CA THR A 235 -1.86 28.40 -47.22
C THR A 235 -0.95 27.58 -46.30
N THR A 236 0.23 27.20 -46.79
CA THR A 236 1.25 26.53 -45.98
C THR A 236 2.06 27.58 -45.21
N VAL A 237 1.85 27.68 -43.89
CA VAL A 237 2.80 28.35 -43.00
C VAL A 237 3.93 27.36 -42.72
N PHE A 238 5.13 27.64 -43.21
CA PHE A 238 6.32 26.88 -42.84
C PHE A 238 6.74 27.22 -41.41
N LEU A 239 6.15 26.53 -40.44
CA LEU A 239 6.79 26.36 -39.15
C LEU A 239 8.02 25.47 -39.36
N SER A 240 9.21 26.08 -39.23
CA SER A 240 10.46 25.34 -39.14
C SER A 240 10.41 24.50 -37.87
N ALA A 241 10.03 23.22 -38.02
CA ALA A 241 10.13 22.24 -36.96
C ALA A 241 11.62 21.98 -36.69
N THR A 242 12.21 22.77 -35.81
CA THR A 242 13.46 22.42 -35.14
C THR A 242 13.18 21.09 -34.42
N THR A 243 13.67 20.00 -34.99
CA THR A 243 13.54 18.67 -34.42
C THR A 243 14.27 18.66 -33.08
N MET A 244 13.54 18.82 -31.98
CA MET A 244 14.09 18.49 -30.67
C MET A 244 14.57 17.05 -30.73
N SER A 245 15.86 16.82 -30.49
CA SER A 245 16.40 15.48 -30.46
C SER A 245 15.66 14.70 -29.37
N ASN A 246 15.02 13.59 -29.73
CA ASN A 246 14.38 12.69 -28.76
C ASN A 246 15.38 12.02 -27.81
N GLU A 247 16.69 12.28 -27.99
CA GLU A 247 17.71 11.85 -27.06
C GLU A 247 17.61 12.58 -25.72
N LYS A 248 17.63 11.83 -24.60
CA LYS A 248 17.69 12.38 -23.24
C LYS A 248 18.87 11.78 -22.49
N SER A 249 19.73 12.66 -21.97
CA SER A 249 20.79 12.31 -21.04
C SER A 249 20.28 12.33 -19.60
N ILE A 250 20.51 11.25 -18.85
CA ILE A 250 19.92 11.03 -17.53
C ILE A 250 21.03 10.83 -16.48
N CYS A 251 21.14 11.74 -15.52
CA CYS A 251 22.02 11.58 -14.36
C CYS A 251 21.30 10.80 -13.26
N ILE A 252 22.01 9.91 -12.58
CA ILE A 252 21.55 9.23 -11.36
C ILE A 252 22.60 9.44 -10.27
N ILE A 253 22.22 10.03 -9.15
CA ILE A 253 23.14 10.37 -8.06
C ILE A 253 23.02 9.32 -6.96
N GLY A 254 24.00 8.41 -6.89
CA GLY A 254 24.08 7.27 -5.99
C GLY A 254 23.86 5.92 -6.70
N ALA A 255 24.71 4.94 -6.41
CA ALA A 255 24.61 3.54 -6.85
C ALA A 255 24.27 2.59 -5.66
N GLY A 256 23.52 3.10 -4.69
CA GLY A 256 22.75 2.29 -3.74
C GLY A 256 21.51 1.66 -4.40
N ALA A 257 20.73 0.93 -3.60
CA ALA A 257 19.56 0.19 -4.10
C ALA A 257 18.59 1.03 -4.96
N ALA A 258 18.30 2.28 -4.58
CA ALA A 258 17.45 3.17 -5.37
C ALA A 258 18.00 3.46 -6.77
N GLY A 259 19.29 3.84 -6.86
CA GLY A 259 19.93 4.14 -8.14
C GLY A 259 20.12 2.92 -9.03
N LEU A 260 20.36 1.74 -8.43
CA LEU A 260 20.41 0.47 -9.17
C LEU A 260 19.03 0.08 -9.73
N ALA A 261 17.95 0.28 -8.98
CA ALA A 261 16.58 0.06 -9.45
C ALA A 261 16.22 1.01 -10.61
N ALA A 262 16.51 2.31 -10.45
CA ALA A 262 16.30 3.31 -11.49
C ALA A 262 17.10 2.99 -12.77
N LEU A 263 18.40 2.67 -12.64
CA LEU A 263 19.23 2.31 -13.78
C LEU A 263 18.71 1.04 -14.47
N ARG A 264 18.41 -0.04 -13.73
CA ARG A 264 17.89 -1.28 -14.32
C ARG A 264 16.61 -1.03 -15.11
N ALA A 265 15.68 -0.25 -14.54
CA ALA A 265 14.43 0.10 -15.18
C ALA A 265 14.67 0.94 -16.45
N ILE A 266 15.60 1.90 -16.44
CA ILE A 266 16.01 2.68 -17.64
C ILE A 266 16.53 1.75 -18.73
N LEU A 267 17.44 0.82 -18.41
CA LEU A 267 17.99 -0.11 -19.40
C LEU A 267 16.94 -1.06 -19.99
N ASP A 268 15.76 -1.18 -19.36
CA ASP A 268 14.65 -1.96 -19.91
C ASP A 268 13.74 -1.18 -20.87
N THR A 269 13.79 0.16 -20.89
CA THR A 269 12.81 0.92 -21.66
C THR A 269 13.04 0.83 -23.18
N PRO A 270 11.97 0.95 -24.00
CA PRO A 270 12.11 1.11 -25.44
C PRO A 270 13.01 2.29 -25.83
N GLN A 271 12.99 3.38 -25.06
CA GLN A 271 13.79 4.58 -25.32
C GLN A 271 15.29 4.31 -25.14
N TYR A 272 15.71 3.56 -24.11
CA TYR A 272 17.11 3.14 -23.99
C TYR A 272 17.48 2.16 -25.12
N LYS A 273 16.64 1.15 -25.36
CA LYS A 273 16.87 0.13 -26.41
C LYS A 273 16.95 0.73 -27.83
N ALA A 274 16.30 1.86 -28.07
CA ALA A 274 16.38 2.65 -29.31
C ALA A 274 17.54 3.68 -29.35
N GLY A 275 18.40 3.73 -28.32
CA GLY A 275 19.53 4.67 -28.22
C GLY A 275 19.16 6.10 -27.82
N LEU A 276 17.87 6.36 -27.52
CA LEU A 276 17.38 7.69 -27.15
C LEU A 276 17.73 8.05 -25.71
N TRP A 277 17.66 7.12 -24.75
CA TRP A 277 18.01 7.42 -23.36
C TRP A 277 19.44 7.02 -23.03
N LYS A 278 20.20 7.94 -22.44
CA LYS A 278 21.63 7.80 -22.16
C LYS A 278 21.89 8.02 -20.66
N PRO A 279 21.79 6.97 -19.82
CA PRO A 279 21.98 7.08 -18.38
C PRO A 279 23.46 7.16 -17.98
N THR A 280 23.75 7.83 -16.87
CA THR A 280 25.05 7.82 -16.18
C THR A 280 24.81 7.93 -14.68
N VAL A 281 25.39 7.01 -13.91
CA VAL A 281 25.33 6.99 -12.44
C VAL A 281 26.66 7.50 -11.88
N PHE A 282 26.59 8.37 -10.87
CA PHE A 282 27.75 8.78 -10.07
C PHE A 282 27.61 8.26 -8.64
N GLU A 283 28.68 7.66 -8.10
CA GLU A 283 28.73 7.09 -6.75
C GLU A 283 30.01 7.52 -6.04
N GLU A 284 29.90 8.12 -4.85
CA GLU A 284 31.03 8.56 -4.02
C GLU A 284 31.93 7.39 -3.62
N ARG A 285 31.34 6.22 -3.36
CA ARG A 285 32.03 5.04 -2.86
C ARG A 285 32.72 4.27 -3.99
N HIS A 286 33.71 3.48 -3.62
CA HIS A 286 34.51 2.66 -4.55
C HIS A 286 33.77 1.41 -5.07
N GLN A 287 32.53 1.18 -4.63
CA GLN A 287 31.72 0.03 -5.01
C GLN A 287 30.22 0.37 -4.83
N VAL A 288 29.36 -0.34 -5.57
CA VAL A 288 27.89 -0.25 -5.46
C VAL A 288 27.37 -0.76 -4.10
N GLY A 289 26.11 -0.44 -3.78
CA GLY A 289 25.41 -0.96 -2.60
C GLY A 289 25.01 0.11 -1.58
N GLY A 290 25.59 1.31 -1.68
CA GLY A 290 25.23 2.46 -0.84
C GLY A 290 25.51 2.20 0.64
N VAL A 291 24.46 2.14 1.47
CA VAL A 291 24.60 1.81 2.90
C VAL A 291 25.03 0.35 3.15
N TRP A 292 24.76 -0.58 2.23
CA TRP A 292 25.07 -2.00 2.43
C TRP A 292 26.56 -2.33 2.31
N LEU A 293 27.34 -1.47 1.65
CA LEU A 293 28.79 -1.60 1.57
C LEU A 293 29.40 -1.29 2.96
N PRO A 294 30.02 -2.26 3.66
CA PRO A 294 30.50 -2.04 5.03
C PRO A 294 31.60 -0.99 5.14
N GLU A 295 31.80 -0.47 6.35
CA GLU A 295 32.95 0.35 6.74
C GLU A 295 33.37 -0.13 8.14
N PRO A 296 34.24 -1.17 8.23
CA PRO A 296 34.61 -1.81 9.50
C PRO A 296 35.32 -0.85 10.46
N THR A 297 36.10 0.09 9.92
CA THR A 297 36.80 1.14 10.67
C THR A 297 36.17 2.49 10.31
N PRO A 298 35.03 2.87 10.93
CA PRO A 298 34.41 4.16 10.67
C PRO A 298 35.36 5.29 11.02
N LYS A 299 35.44 6.31 10.15
CA LYS A 299 36.14 7.55 10.46
C LYS A 299 35.55 8.18 11.74
N ASN A 300 36.42 8.70 12.60
CA ASN A 300 36.06 9.48 13.80
C ASN A 300 37.26 10.42 14.08
N PRO A 301 37.09 11.76 14.08
CA PRO A 301 35.84 12.55 14.08
C PRO A 301 35.13 12.70 12.72
N GLY A 302 35.53 11.96 11.68
CA GLY A 302 34.80 11.95 10.41
C GLY A 302 33.39 11.37 10.51
N LEU A 303 32.56 11.63 9.49
CA LEU A 303 31.25 10.99 9.35
C LEU A 303 31.39 9.67 8.57
N PRO A 304 30.84 8.54 9.05
CA PRO A 304 30.87 7.27 8.33
C PRO A 304 30.08 7.35 7.01
N GLN A 305 30.48 6.54 6.03
CA GLN A 305 29.73 6.32 4.80
C GLN A 305 28.59 5.33 4.98
N THR A 306 28.60 4.50 6.04
CA THR A 306 27.51 3.58 6.37
C THR A 306 27.19 3.52 7.87
N PRO A 307 25.89 3.39 8.23
CA PRO A 307 25.44 3.12 9.60
C PRO A 307 25.46 1.62 9.98
N LEU A 308 25.93 0.72 9.11
CA LEU A 308 25.98 -0.71 9.39
C LEU A 308 26.84 -1.02 10.63
N TYR A 309 26.35 -1.94 11.45
CA TYR A 309 27.06 -2.52 12.58
C TYR A 309 27.21 -4.03 12.39
N ASN A 310 28.18 -4.65 13.08
CA ASN A 310 28.71 -5.98 12.72
C ASN A 310 27.68 -7.10 12.86
N SER A 311 26.76 -6.96 13.81
CA SER A 311 25.67 -7.91 14.12
C SER A 311 24.41 -7.71 13.26
N LEU A 312 24.40 -6.76 12.31
CA LEU A 312 23.18 -6.40 11.59
C LEU A 312 22.69 -7.53 10.69
N THR A 313 21.48 -8.00 11.01
CA THR A 313 20.60 -8.79 10.15
C THR A 313 19.49 -7.90 9.61
N THR A 314 18.87 -8.29 8.50
CA THR A 314 17.68 -7.57 8.02
C THR A 314 16.56 -7.63 9.07
N ASN A 315 15.71 -6.61 9.11
CA ASN A 315 14.50 -6.57 9.92
C ASN A 315 13.23 -6.92 9.10
N LEU A 316 13.42 -7.34 7.85
CA LEU A 316 12.42 -7.88 6.94
C LEU A 316 12.90 -9.26 6.46
N PRO A 317 12.02 -10.26 6.33
CA PRO A 317 12.39 -11.51 5.68
C PRO A 317 12.76 -11.23 4.21
N HIS A 318 13.82 -11.86 3.71
CA HIS A 318 14.37 -11.48 2.40
C HIS A 318 13.39 -11.57 1.21
N PRO A 319 12.39 -12.48 1.14
CA PRO A 319 11.47 -12.56 -0.01
C PRO A 319 10.64 -11.28 -0.24
N ILE A 320 10.26 -10.55 0.82
CA ILE A 320 9.54 -9.27 0.70
C ILE A 320 10.46 -8.05 0.59
N MET A 321 11.77 -8.27 0.80
CA MET A 321 12.81 -7.25 0.70
C MET A 321 13.46 -7.22 -0.69
N CYS A 322 13.65 -8.37 -1.36
CA CYS A 322 14.27 -8.43 -2.69
C CYS A 322 13.49 -7.65 -3.76
N PHE A 323 14.15 -7.37 -4.88
CA PHE A 323 13.56 -6.75 -6.08
C PHE A 323 12.59 -7.74 -6.75
N GLN A 324 11.42 -7.24 -7.15
CA GLN A 324 10.24 -8.01 -7.53
C GLN A 324 10.00 -7.98 -9.05
N ALA A 325 9.13 -8.86 -9.55
CA ALA A 325 8.71 -8.87 -10.96
C ALA A 325 7.68 -7.76 -11.30
N GLY A 326 7.71 -6.61 -10.61
CA GLY A 326 6.70 -5.54 -10.71
C GLY A 326 6.85 -4.60 -11.93
N LEU A 327 7.74 -4.96 -12.85
CA LEU A 327 8.01 -4.30 -14.12
C LEU A 327 7.97 -5.37 -15.22
N SER A 328 8.22 -5.02 -16.47
CA SER A 328 8.20 -5.96 -17.62
C SER A 328 9.32 -7.04 -17.61
N PHE A 329 9.91 -7.33 -16.45
CA PHE A 329 11.02 -8.25 -16.24
C PHE A 329 10.86 -9.05 -14.94
N PRO A 330 11.44 -10.27 -14.85
CA PRO A 330 11.37 -11.10 -13.65
C PRO A 330 12.10 -10.46 -12.46
N GLY A 331 11.59 -10.73 -11.26
CA GLY A 331 12.21 -10.32 -10.01
C GLY A 331 13.54 -11.04 -9.78
N PHE A 332 14.36 -10.48 -8.90
CA PHE A 332 15.69 -10.99 -8.58
C PHE A 332 15.70 -11.44 -7.11
N PRO A 333 15.53 -12.74 -6.80
CA PRO A 333 15.58 -13.23 -5.43
C PRO A 333 17.03 -13.38 -4.95
N LEU A 334 17.22 -13.38 -3.63
CA LEU A 334 18.45 -13.91 -3.00
C LEU A 334 18.58 -15.42 -3.30
N PRO A 335 19.81 -15.99 -3.37
CA PRO A 335 20.01 -17.41 -3.67
C PRO A 335 19.28 -18.35 -2.69
N PRO A 336 18.95 -19.58 -3.14
CA PRO A 336 18.50 -20.65 -2.24
C PRO A 336 19.45 -20.83 -1.05
N SER A 337 18.91 -21.27 0.09
CA SER A 337 19.66 -21.46 1.34
C SER A 337 20.24 -20.18 1.97
N THR A 338 19.82 -18.99 1.51
CA THR A 338 20.01 -17.75 2.28
C THR A 338 19.14 -17.79 3.56
N PRO A 339 19.67 -17.44 4.75
CA PRO A 339 18.88 -17.25 5.97
C PRO A 339 17.71 -16.28 5.76
N ILE A 340 16.55 -16.54 6.35
CA ILE A 340 15.34 -15.72 6.09
C ILE A 340 15.53 -14.26 6.49
N PHE A 341 16.25 -13.99 7.57
CA PHE A 341 16.70 -12.65 7.95
C PHE A 341 18.22 -12.54 7.80
N PRO A 342 18.74 -12.36 6.58
CA PRO A 342 20.18 -12.50 6.35
C PRO A 342 20.99 -11.38 7.00
N VAL A 343 22.26 -11.69 7.30
CA VAL A 343 23.27 -10.68 7.67
C VAL A 343 23.49 -9.67 6.54
N ALA A 344 23.92 -8.45 6.89
CA ALA A 344 24.14 -7.35 5.95
C ALA A 344 25.03 -7.71 4.73
N ALA A 345 26.01 -8.60 4.92
CA ALA A 345 26.91 -9.06 3.86
C ALA A 345 26.16 -9.73 2.69
N HIS A 346 25.13 -10.54 2.95
CA HIS A 346 24.32 -11.13 1.88
C HIS A 346 23.57 -10.06 1.08
N VAL A 347 23.14 -8.97 1.72
CA VAL A 347 22.43 -7.87 1.04
C VAL A 347 23.39 -7.07 0.15
N GLN A 348 24.65 -6.91 0.58
CA GLN A 348 25.70 -6.34 -0.25
C GLN A 348 26.00 -7.23 -1.47
N SER A 349 26.26 -8.52 -1.25
CA SER A 349 26.52 -9.47 -2.35
C SER A 349 25.33 -9.64 -3.29
N TYR A 350 24.10 -9.46 -2.79
CA TYR A 350 22.89 -9.39 -3.59
C TYR A 350 22.87 -8.17 -4.54
N LEU A 351 23.22 -6.97 -4.06
CA LEU A 351 23.26 -5.77 -4.90
C LEU A 351 24.42 -5.81 -5.92
N GLU A 352 25.54 -6.41 -5.54
CA GLU A 352 26.64 -6.74 -6.46
C GLU A 352 26.21 -7.74 -7.54
N SER A 353 25.52 -8.81 -7.14
CA SER A 353 24.98 -9.83 -8.06
C SER A 353 23.93 -9.26 -9.00
N TYR A 354 23.06 -8.37 -8.51
CA TYR A 354 22.08 -7.63 -9.33
C TYR A 354 22.78 -6.75 -10.37
N THR A 355 23.79 -6.00 -9.94
CA THR A 355 24.64 -5.15 -10.81
C THR A 355 25.34 -5.96 -11.90
N ALA A 356 25.86 -7.15 -11.56
CA ALA A 356 26.51 -8.05 -12.49
C ALA A 356 25.52 -8.72 -13.45
N HIS A 357 24.44 -9.31 -12.93
CA HIS A 357 23.42 -10.03 -13.71
C HIS A 357 22.77 -9.14 -14.78
N PHE A 358 22.41 -7.91 -14.40
CA PHE A 358 21.81 -6.94 -15.32
C PHE A 358 22.83 -6.06 -16.05
N LYS A 359 24.14 -6.35 -15.92
CA LYS A 359 25.23 -5.64 -16.61
C LYS A 359 25.20 -4.11 -16.42
N LEU A 360 24.92 -3.67 -15.18
CA LEU A 360 24.75 -2.26 -14.83
C LEU A 360 26.08 -1.49 -14.72
N ALA A 361 27.18 -2.18 -14.44
CA ALA A 361 28.49 -1.58 -14.17
C ALA A 361 29.01 -0.57 -15.24
N PRO A 362 28.83 -0.77 -16.56
CA PRO A 362 29.31 0.18 -17.58
C PRO A 362 28.71 1.60 -17.50
N PHE A 363 27.58 1.77 -16.80
CA PHE A 363 26.92 3.06 -16.62
C PHE A 363 27.30 3.75 -15.31
N ILE A 364 28.12 3.12 -14.45
CA ILE A 364 28.38 3.55 -13.08
C ILE A 364 29.82 4.08 -12.95
N ARG A 365 29.94 5.36 -12.64
CA ARG A 365 31.19 6.02 -12.24
C ARG A 365 31.34 5.98 -10.72
N LEU A 366 32.09 4.97 -10.26
CA LEU A 366 32.47 4.78 -8.86
C LEU A 366 33.55 5.80 -8.43
N SER A 367 33.75 5.97 -7.12
CA SER A 367 34.70 6.93 -6.53
C SER A 367 34.53 8.38 -7.04
N THR A 368 33.31 8.74 -7.42
CA THR A 368 32.96 9.99 -8.09
C THR A 368 31.84 10.70 -7.34
N LEU A 369 32.22 11.59 -6.42
CA LEU A 369 31.30 12.45 -5.68
C LEU A 369 30.77 13.58 -6.58
N VAL A 370 29.44 13.73 -6.61
CA VAL A 370 28.76 14.93 -7.11
C VAL A 370 28.77 15.98 -6.00
N THR A 371 29.24 17.19 -6.30
CA THR A 371 29.40 18.29 -5.32
C THR A 371 28.36 19.38 -5.47
N ASP A 372 27.87 19.64 -6.69
CA ASP A 372 26.85 20.65 -6.96
C ASP A 372 25.99 20.26 -8.18
N VAL A 373 24.73 20.67 -8.17
CA VAL A 373 23.75 20.43 -9.23
C VAL A 373 22.87 21.67 -9.38
N VAL A 374 23.08 22.40 -10.48
CA VAL A 374 22.39 23.66 -10.77
C VAL A 374 21.59 23.59 -12.07
N ARG A 375 20.51 24.36 -12.13
CA ARG A 375 19.68 24.48 -13.34
C ARG A 375 20.19 25.62 -14.20
N GLU A 376 20.73 25.32 -15.38
CA GLU A 376 21.15 26.33 -16.35
C GLU A 376 20.39 26.17 -17.66
N GLN A 377 19.82 27.26 -18.17
CA GLN A 377 19.01 27.29 -19.40
C GLN A 377 17.93 26.19 -19.40
N HIS A 378 18.10 25.14 -20.22
CA HIS A 378 17.19 24.01 -20.33
C HIS A 378 17.76 22.67 -19.83
N ARG A 379 18.98 22.63 -19.27
CA ARG A 379 19.64 21.44 -18.73
C ARG A 379 20.04 21.59 -17.26
N TRP A 380 20.49 20.50 -16.66
CA TRP A 380 21.09 20.43 -15.32
C TRP A 380 22.59 20.27 -15.44
N LYS A 381 23.37 21.15 -14.81
CA LYS A 381 24.81 20.99 -14.67
C LYS A 381 25.12 20.25 -13.40
N VAL A 382 25.80 19.12 -13.53
CA VAL A 382 26.23 18.24 -12.46
C VAL A 382 27.75 18.38 -12.34
N GLN A 383 28.22 19.01 -11.26
CA GLN A 383 29.63 19.18 -10.97
C GLN A 383 30.15 18.04 -10.09
N LEU A 384 31.34 17.55 -10.40
CA LEU A 384 32.04 16.50 -9.67
C LEU A 384 33.15 17.08 -8.78
N GLN A 385 33.58 16.30 -7.78
CA GLN A 385 34.72 16.63 -6.92
C GLN A 385 36.05 16.87 -7.67
N THR A 386 36.17 16.42 -8.92
CA THR A 386 37.32 16.67 -9.80
C THR A 386 37.31 18.08 -10.41
N GLY A 387 36.21 18.81 -10.29
CA GLY A 387 35.95 20.07 -10.99
C GLY A 387 35.34 19.90 -12.38
N GLU A 388 35.24 18.68 -12.89
CA GLU A 388 34.50 18.38 -14.13
C GLU A 388 33.00 18.65 -13.96
N THR A 389 32.37 19.17 -15.02
CA THR A 389 30.93 19.45 -15.07
C THR A 389 30.31 18.76 -16.28
N PHE A 390 29.15 18.13 -16.07
CA PHE A 390 28.40 17.41 -17.09
C PHE A 390 26.98 17.97 -17.18
N ASP A 391 26.52 18.30 -18.39
CA ASP A 391 25.14 18.73 -18.62
C ASP A 391 24.22 17.52 -18.85
N PHE A 392 23.08 17.47 -18.17
CA PHE A 392 22.05 16.43 -18.30
C PHE A 392 20.65 17.02 -18.55
N ASP A 393 19.77 16.27 -19.21
CA ASP A 393 18.37 16.67 -19.40
C ASP A 393 17.54 16.37 -18.16
N LEU A 394 17.80 15.21 -17.53
CA LEU A 394 17.04 14.67 -16.41
C LEU A 394 17.98 14.25 -15.27
N VAL A 395 17.57 14.41 -14.02
CA VAL A 395 18.33 14.00 -12.83
C VAL A 395 17.47 13.18 -11.87
N ILE A 396 17.95 12.00 -11.48
CA ILE A 396 17.37 11.16 -10.42
C ILE A 396 18.25 11.24 -9.17
N VAL A 397 17.70 11.74 -8.08
CA VAL A 397 18.36 11.87 -6.78
C VAL A 397 18.11 10.60 -5.96
N ALA A 398 19.14 9.76 -5.84
CA ALA A 398 19.10 8.45 -5.19
C ALA A 398 20.16 8.31 -4.08
N ASN A 399 20.61 9.43 -3.50
CA ASN A 399 21.73 9.50 -2.55
C ASN A 399 21.42 8.91 -1.15
N GLY A 400 20.15 8.63 -0.86
CA GLY A 400 19.69 8.09 0.41
C GLY A 400 19.71 9.09 1.57
N HIS A 401 19.16 8.68 2.72
CA HIS A 401 18.89 9.57 3.85
C HIS A 401 19.29 8.95 5.21
N HIS A 402 20.31 8.09 5.23
CA HIS A 402 20.78 7.37 6.44
C HIS A 402 22.27 7.61 6.76
N ARG A 403 22.75 8.83 6.53
CA ARG A 403 24.15 9.24 6.76
C ARG A 403 24.28 10.33 7.81
N ILE A 404 23.59 11.47 7.64
CA ILE A 404 23.68 12.61 8.56
C ILE A 404 22.89 12.30 9.85
N PRO A 405 23.51 12.23 11.04
CA PRO A 405 22.82 11.92 12.29
C PRO A 405 21.86 13.04 12.70
N ARG A 406 20.73 12.67 13.31
CA ARG A 406 19.77 13.63 13.88
C ARG A 406 19.81 13.57 15.41
N TYR A 407 20.24 14.66 16.03
CA TYR A 407 20.30 14.80 17.49
C TYR A 407 19.00 15.41 18.03
N PRO A 408 18.49 14.93 19.18
CA PRO A 408 17.36 15.57 19.85
C PRO A 408 17.84 16.81 20.61
N ASN A 409 16.98 17.83 20.73
CA ASN A 409 17.27 19.00 21.58
C ASN A 409 17.10 18.61 23.06
N VAL A 410 18.18 18.15 23.68
CA VAL A 410 18.24 17.67 25.07
C VAL A 410 19.35 18.42 25.81
N PRO A 411 19.04 19.23 26.84
CA PRO A 411 20.05 19.89 27.66
C PRO A 411 21.08 18.91 28.23
N GLY A 412 22.37 19.26 28.11
CA GLY A 412 23.50 18.44 28.51
C GLY A 412 24.05 17.49 27.44
N LEU A 413 23.33 17.27 26.33
CA LEU A 413 23.75 16.35 25.28
C LEU A 413 25.07 16.75 24.61
N GLU A 414 25.28 18.04 24.34
CA GLU A 414 26.52 18.55 23.73
C GLU A 414 27.75 18.25 24.60
N SER A 415 27.62 18.37 25.92
CA SER A 415 28.67 18.02 26.89
C SER A 415 28.98 16.52 26.88
N TRP A 416 27.95 15.66 26.74
CA TRP A 416 28.14 14.21 26.62
C TRP A 416 28.79 13.82 25.28
N LEU A 417 28.46 14.51 24.18
CA LEU A 417 29.13 14.31 22.89
C LEU A 417 30.60 14.75 22.93
N ALA A 418 30.88 15.94 23.49
CA ALA A 418 32.24 16.48 23.63
C ALA A 418 33.14 15.60 24.52
N SER A 419 32.59 15.03 25.59
CA SER A 419 33.28 14.08 26.47
C SER A 419 33.34 12.64 25.93
N LYS A 420 32.81 12.38 24.73
CA LYS A 420 32.66 11.05 24.11
C LYS A 420 31.80 10.07 24.91
N LYS A 421 31.04 10.57 25.90
CA LYS A 421 30.09 9.81 26.71
C LYS A 421 28.81 9.48 25.95
N ALA A 422 28.45 10.29 24.95
CA ALA A 422 27.40 9.97 23.98
C ALA A 422 27.99 9.74 22.58
N THR A 423 27.37 8.85 21.81
CA THR A 423 27.63 8.64 20.38
C THR A 423 26.33 8.42 19.63
N HIS A 424 26.28 8.70 18.32
CA HIS A 424 25.14 8.34 17.48
C HIS A 424 25.33 6.93 16.90
N SER A 425 24.22 6.21 16.73
CA SER A 425 24.15 4.85 16.16
C SER A 425 24.85 4.67 14.80
N VAL A 426 25.15 5.74 14.05
CA VAL A 426 25.94 5.68 12.80
C VAL A 426 27.41 5.26 13.03
N TRP A 427 27.99 5.58 14.19
CA TRP A 427 29.33 5.13 14.60
C TRP A 427 29.31 3.82 15.38
N TYR A 428 28.14 3.26 15.71
CA TYR A 428 28.04 1.98 16.41
C TYR A 428 28.51 0.84 15.48
N ARG A 429 29.26 -0.11 16.04
CA ARG A 429 29.73 -1.32 15.33
C ARG A 429 29.56 -2.60 16.14
N HIS A 430 29.67 -2.52 17.46
CA HIS A 430 29.49 -3.62 18.42
C HIS A 430 29.25 -3.08 19.83
N GLY A 431 28.68 -3.88 20.73
CA GLY A 431 28.41 -3.46 22.12
C GLY A 431 29.61 -3.39 23.08
N ARG A 432 30.79 -3.87 22.67
CA ARG A 432 31.99 -3.95 23.52
C ARG A 432 32.52 -2.56 23.93
N TYR A 433 33.07 -2.49 25.15
CA TYR A 433 33.80 -1.35 25.72
C TYR A 433 32.97 -0.07 26.00
N LEU A 434 31.67 -0.21 26.23
CA LEU A 434 30.77 0.92 26.55
C LEU A 434 30.45 1.08 28.06
N GLY A 435 31.03 0.23 28.91
CA GLY A 435 30.87 0.26 30.37
C GLY A 435 29.65 -0.48 30.91
N ASP A 436 29.51 -0.50 32.23
CA ASP A 436 28.55 -1.35 32.93
C ASP A 436 27.09 -0.90 32.80
N LYS A 437 26.85 0.41 32.64
CA LYS A 437 25.50 0.97 32.51
C LYS A 437 25.37 1.82 31.26
N VAL A 438 24.60 1.34 30.27
CA VAL A 438 24.49 1.99 28.95
C VAL A 438 23.07 2.49 28.69
N LEU A 439 22.95 3.69 28.15
CA LEU A 439 21.68 4.29 27.73
C LEU A 439 21.51 4.18 26.20
N VAL A 440 20.41 3.62 25.70
CA VAL A 440 20.03 3.63 24.29
C VAL A 440 18.79 4.50 24.10
N VAL A 441 18.91 5.57 23.32
CA VAL A 441 17.83 6.55 23.09
C VAL A 441 17.23 6.34 21.70
N GLY A 442 16.05 5.71 21.61
CA GLY A 442 15.34 5.53 20.34
C GLY A 442 14.34 4.36 20.34
N GLY A 443 13.12 4.62 19.86
CA GLY A 443 12.06 3.61 19.69
C GLY A 443 12.08 2.87 18.34
N GLY A 444 12.95 3.29 17.41
CA GLY A 444 13.03 2.71 16.06
C GLY A 444 13.73 1.33 16.00
N PRO A 445 13.89 0.76 14.79
CA PRO A 445 14.58 -0.52 14.59
C PRO A 445 15.98 -0.54 15.21
N SER A 446 16.85 0.42 14.86
CA SER A 446 18.21 0.51 15.41
C SER A 446 18.24 0.60 16.93
N GLY A 447 17.29 1.30 17.56
CA GLY A 447 17.18 1.36 19.02
C GLY A 447 16.71 0.04 19.64
N THR A 448 15.95 -0.77 18.91
CA THR A 448 15.54 -2.12 19.32
C THR A 448 16.71 -3.10 19.19
N ASP A 449 17.36 -3.12 18.03
CA ASP A 449 18.42 -4.07 17.69
C ASP A 449 19.69 -3.83 18.53
N ILE A 450 20.13 -2.57 18.65
CA ILE A 450 21.28 -2.19 19.50
C ILE A 450 20.96 -2.49 20.97
N SER A 451 19.74 -2.24 21.44
CA SER A 451 19.35 -2.65 22.79
C SER A 451 19.43 -4.17 22.97
N ALA A 452 18.95 -4.97 22.01
CA ALA A 452 19.01 -6.42 22.09
C ALA A 452 20.46 -6.94 22.16
N GLU A 453 21.38 -6.39 21.36
CA GLU A 453 22.81 -6.72 21.44
C GLU A 453 23.42 -6.29 22.79
N MET A 454 23.17 -5.05 23.22
CA MET A 454 23.77 -4.46 24.42
C MET A 454 23.44 -5.22 25.72
N ARG A 455 22.32 -5.95 25.80
CA ARG A 455 22.01 -6.80 26.96
C ARG A 455 23.07 -7.87 27.26
N ASN A 456 23.90 -8.23 26.29
CA ASN A 456 24.98 -9.19 26.44
C ASN A 456 26.34 -8.54 26.77
N TYR A 457 26.42 -7.21 26.80
CA TYR A 457 27.67 -6.45 26.95
C TYR A 457 27.70 -5.45 28.11
N CYS A 458 26.58 -5.26 28.82
CA CYS A 458 26.52 -4.38 29.99
C CYS A 458 25.68 -4.98 31.13
N THR A 459 26.03 -4.59 32.37
CA THR A 459 25.35 -5.00 33.60
C THR A 459 23.96 -4.37 33.74
N THR A 460 23.73 -3.19 33.16
CA THR A 460 22.42 -2.54 33.10
C THR A 460 22.26 -1.76 31.79
N LEU A 461 21.20 -2.06 31.06
CA LEU A 461 20.80 -1.35 29.86
C LEU A 461 19.58 -0.49 30.16
N VAL A 462 19.66 0.82 29.94
CA VAL A 462 18.52 1.73 29.95
C VAL A 462 18.10 1.99 28.51
N ARG A 463 16.84 1.71 28.15
CA ARG A 463 16.26 2.03 26.84
C ARG A 463 15.22 3.13 27.01
N SER A 464 15.41 4.25 26.31
CA SER A 464 14.52 5.42 26.37
C SER A 464 13.86 5.68 25.02
N PHE A 465 12.54 5.88 25.02
CA PHE A 465 11.79 6.37 23.87
C PHE A 465 10.47 7.06 24.27
N THR A 466 9.94 7.92 23.40
CA THR A 466 8.70 8.66 23.65
C THR A 466 7.52 7.72 23.88
N GLY A 467 6.78 7.92 24.97
CA GLY A 467 5.61 7.10 25.30
C GLY A 467 5.93 5.66 25.69
N ALA A 468 7.18 5.36 26.07
CA ALA A 468 7.53 4.07 26.65
C ALA A 468 6.90 3.88 28.04
N PRO A 469 6.54 2.65 28.44
CA PRO A 469 6.19 2.34 29.82
C PRO A 469 7.43 2.47 30.72
N HIS A 470 7.19 2.65 32.03
CA HIS A 470 8.22 2.45 33.04
C HIS A 470 8.24 0.97 33.43
N GLU A 471 9.26 0.23 32.99
CA GLU A 471 9.32 -1.23 33.16
C GLU A 471 10.77 -1.71 33.34
N ASP A 472 11.03 -2.57 34.32
CA ASP A 472 12.35 -3.18 34.56
C ASP A 472 12.25 -4.71 34.39
N VAL A 473 13.02 -5.27 33.45
CA VAL A 473 13.03 -6.70 33.10
C VAL A 473 14.47 -7.22 33.10
N GLY A 474 14.87 -7.88 34.20
CA GLY A 474 16.24 -8.36 34.36
C GLY A 474 17.25 -7.20 34.30
N ASN A 475 18.20 -7.25 33.37
CA ASN A 475 19.17 -6.16 33.16
C ASN A 475 18.68 -5.02 32.24
N LEU A 476 17.43 -5.05 31.75
CA LEU A 476 16.85 -3.99 30.91
C LEU A 476 15.92 -3.12 31.73
N LYS A 477 16.13 -1.81 31.66
CA LYS A 477 15.26 -0.75 32.18
C LYS A 477 14.64 0.01 31.02
N ILE A 478 13.32 0.14 30.98
CA ILE A 478 12.58 0.90 29.98
C ILE A 478 12.10 2.20 30.62
N ARG A 479 12.40 3.32 29.98
CA ARG A 479 12.08 4.68 30.46
C ARG A 479 11.42 5.48 29.35
N GLY A 480 10.60 6.46 29.73
CA GLY A 480 10.02 7.43 28.80
C GLY A 480 11.07 8.27 28.07
N ARG A 481 10.63 9.27 27.31
CA ARG A 481 11.52 10.17 26.56
C ARG A 481 12.57 10.82 27.47
N LEU A 482 13.82 10.81 27.03
CA LEU A 482 14.91 11.56 27.63
C LEU A 482 14.63 13.08 27.58
N ILE A 483 14.69 13.74 28.73
CA ILE A 483 14.46 15.19 28.89
C ILE A 483 15.77 15.95 29.09
N LYS A 484 16.70 15.40 29.88
CA LYS A 484 17.97 16.06 30.25
C LYS A 484 19.06 15.03 30.53
N LEU A 485 20.30 15.43 30.28
CA LEU A 485 21.51 14.73 30.71
C LEU A 485 22.27 15.61 31.73
N GLY A 486 22.68 15.02 32.85
CA GLY A 486 23.49 15.67 33.89
C GLY A 486 25.00 15.41 33.70
N PRO A 487 25.89 16.23 34.29
CA PRO A 487 27.32 16.09 34.10
C PRO A 487 27.84 14.72 34.58
N ASP A 488 27.34 14.24 35.72
CA ASP A 488 27.86 13.05 36.41
C ASP A 488 27.21 11.73 35.92
N GLY A 489 26.81 11.65 34.64
CA GLY A 489 26.18 10.43 34.10
C GLY A 489 24.71 10.21 34.47
N GLN A 490 24.01 11.29 34.84
CA GLN A 490 22.58 11.26 35.12
C GLN A 490 21.76 11.41 33.83
N ALA A 491 20.67 10.66 33.68
CA ALA A 491 19.65 10.86 32.67
C ALA A 491 18.27 11.03 33.32
N PHE A 492 17.53 12.05 32.90
CA PHE A 492 16.21 12.43 33.44
C PHE A 492 15.14 12.19 32.36
N PHE A 493 14.03 11.57 32.73
CA PHE A 493 13.00 11.11 31.78
C PHE A 493 11.63 11.80 32.00
N GLU A 494 10.74 11.68 31.02
CA GLU A 494 9.45 12.41 31.01
C GLU A 494 8.44 11.95 32.07
N ASP A 495 8.66 10.79 32.68
CA ASP A 495 7.93 10.26 33.84
C ASP A 495 8.47 10.77 35.20
N GLY A 496 9.47 11.66 35.18
CA GLY A 496 10.15 12.18 36.37
C GLY A 496 11.23 11.25 36.95
N SER A 497 11.43 10.05 36.37
CA SER A 497 12.48 9.14 36.81
C SER A 497 13.88 9.61 36.42
N VAL A 498 14.88 9.15 37.17
CA VAL A 498 16.30 9.47 36.97
C VAL A 498 17.13 8.20 37.04
N GLU A 499 18.00 7.99 36.06
CA GLU A 499 19.02 6.95 36.10
C GLU A 499 20.41 7.59 36.24
N THR A 500 21.13 7.25 37.31
CA THR A 500 22.50 7.69 37.61
C THR A 500 23.55 6.77 36.97
N ASP A 501 24.83 7.14 37.06
CA ASP A 501 25.98 6.25 36.80
C ASP A 501 26.05 5.65 35.39
N ILE A 502 25.38 6.27 34.43
CA ILE A 502 25.43 5.85 33.02
C ILE A 502 26.87 6.05 32.54
N SER A 503 27.48 4.97 32.04
CA SER A 503 28.82 4.93 31.50
C SER A 503 28.88 5.53 30.09
N ALA A 504 27.92 5.17 29.23
CA ALA A 504 27.82 5.67 27.86
C ALA A 504 26.37 5.77 27.36
N ALA A 505 26.12 6.59 26.34
CA ALA A 505 24.84 6.71 25.64
C ALA A 505 24.96 6.49 24.12
N ILE A 506 24.07 5.70 23.54
CA ILE A 506 23.90 5.50 22.11
C ILE A 506 22.59 6.16 21.66
N LEU A 507 22.70 7.14 20.77
CA LEU A 507 21.56 7.83 20.19
C LEU A 507 21.13 7.08 18.92
N ALA A 508 20.00 6.37 19.01
CA ALA A 508 19.31 5.73 17.91
C ALA A 508 18.14 6.61 17.40
N THR A 509 18.40 7.91 17.30
CA THR A 509 17.40 8.98 17.06
C THR A 509 17.13 9.26 15.58
N GLY A 510 17.77 8.51 14.69
CA GLY A 510 17.58 8.53 13.24
C GLY A 510 18.43 9.58 12.54
N TYR A 511 18.04 9.93 11.33
CA TYR A 511 18.86 10.69 10.40
C TYR A 511 18.14 11.93 9.88
N GLN A 512 18.90 12.82 9.28
CA GLN A 512 18.40 14.00 8.58
C GLN A 512 18.24 13.69 7.10
N VAL A 513 17.16 14.18 6.48
CA VAL A 513 17.07 14.29 5.02
C VAL A 513 18.05 15.36 4.56
N SER A 514 18.86 15.07 3.53
CA SER A 514 19.97 15.95 3.13
C SER A 514 20.38 15.76 1.67
N PHE A 515 20.56 16.87 0.96
CA PHE A 515 20.96 16.93 -0.45
C PHE A 515 22.03 18.02 -0.61
N PRO A 516 23.27 17.80 -0.14
CA PRO A 516 24.28 18.86 -0.03
C PRO A 516 24.69 19.49 -1.37
N PHE A 517 24.42 18.80 -2.48
CA PHE A 517 24.67 19.22 -3.86
C PHE A 517 23.45 19.90 -4.54
N LEU A 518 22.39 20.25 -3.81
CA LEU A 518 21.18 20.92 -4.34
C LEU A 518 20.78 22.15 -3.50
N THR A 519 21.71 22.71 -2.71
CA THR A 519 21.44 23.73 -1.68
C THR A 519 20.86 25.04 -2.22
N SER A 520 21.05 25.34 -3.50
CA SER A 520 20.47 26.50 -4.19
C SER A 520 18.99 26.34 -4.56
N LEU A 521 18.45 25.12 -4.56
CA LEU A 521 17.08 24.82 -5.03
C LEU A 521 16.01 24.82 -3.92
N PHE A 522 16.40 24.82 -2.65
CA PHE A 522 15.46 24.73 -1.53
C PHE A 522 15.77 25.70 -0.39
N GLN A 523 14.70 26.15 0.26
CA GLN A 523 14.79 26.87 1.53
C GLN A 523 15.10 25.88 2.66
N PRO A 524 16.10 26.14 3.51
CA PRO A 524 16.40 25.28 4.65
C PRO A 524 15.37 25.47 5.76
N GLY A 525 14.85 24.37 6.30
CA GLY A 525 13.92 24.38 7.43
C GLY A 525 12.52 23.86 7.08
N LEU A 526 11.55 24.20 7.93
CA LEU A 526 10.15 23.80 7.74
C LEU A 526 9.45 24.72 6.73
N PRO A 527 8.51 24.20 5.92
CA PRO A 527 7.65 25.05 5.09
C PRO A 527 6.72 25.92 5.95
N PRO A 528 6.12 26.98 5.40
CA PRO A 528 4.99 27.65 6.04
C PRO A 528 3.81 26.68 6.24
N PRO A 529 2.88 26.97 7.17
CA PRO A 529 1.62 26.23 7.28
C PRO A 529 0.86 26.21 5.95
N CYS A 530 0.19 25.09 5.67
CA CYS A 530 -0.47 24.80 4.41
C CYS A 530 -1.96 24.48 4.68
N PRO A 531 -2.93 24.91 3.85
CA PRO A 531 -2.82 25.66 2.58
C PRO A 531 -2.45 27.15 2.73
N PRO A 532 -1.98 27.82 1.65
CA PRO A 532 -1.74 27.29 0.30
C PRO A 532 -0.46 26.45 0.22
N LEU A 533 -0.27 25.74 -0.90
CA LEU A 533 0.98 25.03 -1.18
C LEU A 533 2.11 26.04 -1.43
N PRO A 534 3.30 25.90 -0.83
CA PRO A 534 4.42 26.80 -1.10
C PRO A 534 4.93 26.64 -2.54
N GLU A 535 5.27 27.76 -3.18
CA GLU A 535 5.76 27.82 -4.57
C GLU A 535 7.21 27.33 -4.74
N THR A 536 7.93 27.16 -3.63
CA THR A 536 9.34 26.76 -3.56
C THR A 536 9.52 25.52 -2.69
N LEU A 537 10.62 24.81 -2.90
CA LEU A 537 10.95 23.61 -2.13
C LEU A 537 11.55 23.99 -0.77
N TYR A 538 11.18 23.23 0.26
CA TYR A 538 11.70 23.30 1.62
C TYR A 538 12.33 21.97 2.00
N ASN A 539 13.57 22.03 2.51
CA ASN A 539 14.30 20.88 3.00
C ASN A 539 14.50 21.01 4.51
N SER A 540 13.71 20.25 5.28
CA SER A 540 13.84 20.16 6.72
C SER A 540 14.63 18.92 7.12
N THR A 541 15.04 18.83 8.38
CA THR A 541 15.66 17.60 8.92
C THR A 541 14.77 16.35 8.80
N TYR A 542 13.47 16.51 8.50
CA TYR A 542 12.49 15.44 8.43
C TYR A 542 12.02 15.08 7.00
N HIS A 543 11.91 16.05 6.09
CA HIS A 543 11.37 15.83 4.74
C HIS A 543 11.84 16.88 3.72
N LEU A 544 11.64 16.55 2.45
CA LEU A 544 11.59 17.50 1.34
C LEU A 544 10.13 17.72 0.95
N PHE A 545 9.72 18.98 0.77
CA PHE A 545 8.33 19.35 0.52
C PHE A 545 8.25 20.61 -0.36
N PRO A 546 7.27 20.74 -1.27
CA PRO A 546 6.25 19.77 -1.63
C PRO A 546 6.72 18.82 -2.75
N LEU A 547 6.42 17.53 -2.58
CA LEU A 547 6.69 16.49 -3.57
C LEU A 547 5.41 15.73 -3.89
N ALA A 548 4.97 15.76 -5.15
CA ALA A 548 3.94 14.87 -5.65
C ALA A 548 4.44 13.43 -5.60
N ARG A 549 3.61 12.53 -5.06
CA ARG A 549 3.91 11.10 -4.86
C ARG A 549 5.23 10.84 -4.14
N HIS A 550 5.74 11.77 -3.32
CA HIS A 550 7.09 11.71 -2.72
C HIS A 550 8.26 11.61 -3.73
N ILE A 551 8.04 11.99 -5.00
CA ILE A 551 8.98 11.86 -6.13
C ILE A 551 9.20 13.20 -6.83
N PHE A 552 8.12 13.84 -7.30
CA PHE A 552 8.18 14.94 -8.27
C PHE A 552 8.04 16.31 -7.58
N PRO A 553 9.00 17.25 -7.71
CA PRO A 553 8.96 18.54 -7.02
C PRO A 553 7.95 19.51 -7.64
N ILE A 554 6.94 19.90 -6.86
CA ILE A 554 5.92 20.86 -7.30
C ILE A 554 6.41 22.28 -7.00
N GLN A 555 6.89 22.97 -8.04
CA GLN A 555 7.40 24.35 -7.98
C GLN A 555 7.40 24.96 -9.40
N SER A 556 7.70 26.25 -9.52
CA SER A 556 7.59 27.04 -10.76
C SER A 556 8.91 27.25 -11.55
N THR A 557 10.06 26.90 -10.96
CA THR A 557 11.40 27.22 -11.50
C THR A 557 11.95 26.20 -12.50
N PHE A 558 11.47 24.96 -12.48
CA PHE A 558 11.84 23.91 -13.44
C PHE A 558 10.71 22.88 -13.61
N PRO A 559 10.65 22.10 -14.71
CA PRO A 559 9.65 21.06 -14.88
C PRO A 559 9.75 19.98 -13.77
N PRO A 560 8.66 19.60 -13.08
CA PRO A 560 8.66 18.58 -12.01
C PRO A 560 9.21 17.21 -12.42
N THR A 561 9.23 16.91 -13.73
CA THR A 561 9.76 15.69 -14.32
C THR A 561 11.24 15.78 -14.73
N SER A 562 11.91 16.93 -14.50
CA SER A 562 13.32 17.12 -14.86
C SER A 562 14.31 16.81 -13.72
N LEU A 563 13.87 16.89 -12.46
CA LEU A 563 14.63 16.49 -11.27
C LEU A 563 13.67 15.74 -10.35
N VAL A 564 14.00 14.52 -9.97
CA VAL A 564 13.13 13.65 -9.16
C VAL A 564 13.89 13.03 -7.99
N PHE A 565 13.17 12.74 -6.91
CA PHE A 565 13.74 12.17 -5.68
C PHE A 565 13.24 10.75 -5.45
N MET A 566 14.11 9.90 -4.90
CA MET A 566 13.84 8.46 -4.79
C MET A 566 14.26 7.90 -3.43
N GLY A 567 13.48 6.96 -2.89
CA GLY A 567 13.78 6.29 -1.63
C GLY A 567 13.57 7.15 -0.37
N LEU A 568 12.63 8.10 -0.40
CA LEU A 568 12.27 8.94 0.75
C LEU A 568 11.28 8.32 1.77
N PRO A 569 10.32 7.45 1.39
CA PRO A 569 9.44 6.78 2.35
C PRO A 569 10.18 5.91 3.38
N VAL A 570 9.74 5.95 4.64
CA VAL A 570 10.28 5.15 5.76
C VAL A 570 9.20 4.29 6.42
N ARG A 571 9.64 3.23 7.13
CA ARG A 571 8.80 2.10 7.63
C ARG A 571 8.16 1.26 6.52
N VAL A 572 8.81 1.20 5.36
CA VAL A 572 8.43 0.41 4.18
C VAL A 572 9.41 -0.74 3.93
N ALA A 573 9.06 -1.66 3.02
CA ALA A 573 9.99 -2.55 2.33
C ALA A 573 10.71 -1.77 1.21
N PRO A 574 11.99 -1.37 1.35
CA PRO A 574 12.53 -0.26 0.55
C PRO A 574 12.72 -0.57 -0.93
N LEU A 575 13.31 -1.72 -1.26
CA LEU A 575 13.69 -2.08 -2.64
C LEU A 575 12.48 -2.15 -3.59
N PRO A 576 11.35 -2.80 -3.27
CA PRO A 576 10.21 -2.82 -4.19
C PRO A 576 9.43 -1.51 -4.22
N VAL A 577 9.48 -0.71 -3.14
CA VAL A 577 8.98 0.68 -3.20
C VAL A 577 9.82 1.49 -4.18
N MET A 578 11.15 1.32 -4.17
CA MET A 578 12.05 1.94 -5.16
C MET A 578 11.75 1.47 -6.59
N GLU A 579 11.40 0.19 -6.82
CA GLU A 579 10.98 -0.27 -8.15
C GLU A 579 9.68 0.39 -8.63
N ALA A 580 8.66 0.49 -7.77
CA ALA A 580 7.43 1.21 -8.09
C ALA A 580 7.69 2.71 -8.36
N GLN A 581 8.59 3.33 -7.58
CA GLN A 581 9.03 4.71 -7.84
C GLN A 581 9.76 4.83 -9.18
N ALA A 582 10.61 3.86 -9.55
CA ALA A 582 11.26 3.84 -10.86
C ALA A 582 10.23 3.76 -11.98
N ALA A 583 9.22 2.88 -11.87
CA ALA A 583 8.13 2.76 -12.84
C ALA A 583 7.46 4.12 -13.12
N ALA A 584 7.03 4.81 -12.06
CA ALA A 584 6.39 6.11 -12.15
C ALA A 584 7.33 7.21 -12.71
N ILE A 585 8.60 7.23 -12.30
CA ILE A 585 9.61 8.17 -12.82
C ILE A 585 9.76 8.01 -14.34
N LEU A 586 9.90 6.78 -14.83
CA LEU A 586 10.13 6.55 -16.26
C LEU A 586 8.88 6.81 -17.09
N HIS A 587 7.69 6.51 -16.57
CA HIS A 587 6.44 6.93 -17.19
C HIS A 587 6.40 8.45 -17.35
N ALA A 588 6.64 9.22 -16.29
CA ALA A 588 6.65 10.69 -16.35
C ALA A 588 7.82 11.29 -17.17
N PHE A 589 8.94 10.57 -17.35
CA PHE A 589 10.03 10.96 -18.24
C PHE A 589 9.69 10.78 -19.73
N ALA A 590 8.88 9.78 -20.05
CA ALA A 590 8.35 9.52 -21.39
C ALA A 590 7.12 10.39 -21.70
N HIS A 591 6.26 10.59 -20.71
CA HIS A 591 4.97 11.30 -20.75
C HIS A 591 4.89 12.39 -19.67
N PRO A 592 5.61 13.53 -19.81
CA PRO A 592 5.54 14.62 -18.84
C PRO A 592 4.13 15.15 -18.59
N GLU A 593 3.25 15.04 -19.59
CA GLU A 593 1.83 15.41 -19.56
C GLU A 593 0.97 14.55 -18.63
N ALA A 594 1.42 13.34 -18.26
CA ALA A 594 0.68 12.45 -17.36
C ALA A 594 0.64 12.98 -15.90
N LEU A 595 1.58 13.86 -15.54
CA LEU A 595 1.67 14.46 -14.22
C LEU A 595 0.78 15.72 -14.12
N ASP A 596 -0.52 15.54 -13.87
CA ASP A 596 -1.47 16.62 -13.59
C ASP A 596 -1.11 17.35 -12.28
N VAL A 597 -0.32 18.41 -12.39
CA VAL A 597 0.11 19.26 -11.26
C VAL A 597 -1.07 19.75 -10.40
N ALA A 598 -2.25 19.98 -10.98
CA ALA A 598 -3.41 20.44 -10.23
C ALA A 598 -4.03 19.31 -9.39
N ARG A 599 -4.12 18.08 -9.91
CA ARG A 599 -4.50 16.89 -9.14
C ARG A 599 -3.48 16.59 -8.06
N GLU A 600 -2.20 16.48 -8.41
CA GLU A 600 -1.16 16.14 -7.45
C GLU A 600 -1.04 17.20 -6.32
N THR A 601 -1.32 18.48 -6.62
CA THR A 601 -1.44 19.54 -5.60
C THR A 601 -2.60 19.28 -4.63
N ARG A 602 -3.78 18.88 -5.13
CA ARG A 602 -4.92 18.51 -4.26
C ARG A 602 -4.56 17.32 -3.37
N ASP A 603 -3.89 16.31 -3.91
CA ASP A 603 -3.51 15.10 -3.17
C ASP A 603 -2.49 15.42 -2.06
N ILE A 604 -1.52 16.30 -2.32
CA ILE A 604 -0.58 16.81 -1.29
C ILE A 604 -1.33 17.57 -0.19
N LEU A 605 -2.28 18.45 -0.55
CA LEU A 605 -3.07 19.22 0.41
C LEU A 605 -3.99 18.32 1.25
N ALA A 606 -4.63 17.32 0.64
CA ALA A 606 -5.44 16.32 1.34
C ALA A 606 -4.60 15.57 2.38
N ARG A 607 -3.44 15.01 1.98
CA ARG A 607 -2.53 14.33 2.91
C ARG A 607 -2.01 15.26 4.02
N TYR A 608 -1.78 16.54 3.73
CA TYR A 608 -1.39 17.52 4.75
C TYR A 608 -2.50 17.75 5.78
N ALA A 609 -3.76 17.87 5.33
CA ALA A 609 -4.92 18.02 6.21
C ALA A 609 -5.19 16.75 7.04
N GLU A 610 -5.14 15.56 6.42
CA GLU A 610 -5.27 14.26 7.10
C GLU A 610 -4.21 14.08 8.19
N LEU A 611 -2.94 14.30 7.84
CA LEU A 611 -1.85 14.23 8.81
C LEU A 611 -2.02 15.27 9.92
N GLY A 612 -2.40 16.51 9.56
CA GLY A 612 -2.68 17.59 10.52
C GLY A 612 -3.78 17.24 11.51
N ALA A 613 -4.86 16.59 11.07
CA ALA A 613 -5.95 16.11 11.94
C ALA A 613 -5.55 14.89 12.79
N SER A 614 -4.62 14.06 12.31
CA SER A 614 -4.09 12.90 13.06
C SER A 614 -3.05 13.26 14.14
N VAL A 615 -2.57 14.52 14.16
CA VAL A 615 -1.56 15.01 15.11
C VAL A 615 -1.99 16.35 15.73
N ASP A 616 -1.07 17.04 16.39
CA ASP A 616 -1.27 18.36 17.01
C ASP A 616 -1.43 19.53 16.01
N GLY A 617 -1.72 19.27 14.73
CA GLY A 617 -1.76 20.25 13.65
C GLY A 617 -0.43 20.98 13.36
N ASN A 618 0.64 20.71 14.11
CA ASN A 618 1.89 21.48 14.03
C ASN A 618 2.71 21.04 12.80
N THR A 619 3.17 22.00 11.99
CA THR A 619 4.00 21.75 10.80
C THR A 619 5.22 20.89 11.10
N ALA A 620 5.86 21.02 12.27
CA ALA A 620 6.99 20.19 12.66
C ALA A 620 6.60 18.73 12.95
N THR A 621 5.37 18.48 13.39
CA THR A 621 4.83 17.13 13.64
C THR A 621 4.33 16.49 12.34
N ILE A 622 3.67 17.27 11.47
CA ILE A 622 3.32 16.86 10.11
C ILE A 622 4.57 16.50 9.31
N ALA A 623 5.61 17.36 9.32
CA ALA A 623 6.89 17.10 8.67
C ALA A 623 7.57 15.81 9.16
N ARG A 624 7.53 15.56 10.48
CA ARG A 624 8.01 14.31 11.11
C ARG A 624 7.27 13.05 10.65
N LYS A 625 6.01 13.18 10.25
CA LYS A 625 5.14 12.08 9.80
C LYS A 625 5.04 11.98 8.27
N TRP A 626 5.40 13.02 7.53
CA TRP A 626 5.14 13.15 6.09
C TRP A 626 5.53 11.93 5.26
N SER A 627 6.79 11.49 5.39
CA SER A 627 7.35 10.32 4.71
C SER A 627 7.30 9.05 5.56
N VAL A 628 6.62 9.06 6.72
CA VAL A 628 6.46 7.89 7.59
C VAL A 628 5.18 7.17 7.22
N PHE A 629 5.31 5.94 6.75
CA PHE A 629 4.19 5.12 6.32
C PHE A 629 3.77 4.19 7.47
N ASP A 630 2.48 3.90 7.56
CA ASP A 630 1.99 2.73 8.27
C ASP A 630 1.93 1.52 7.32
N PRO A 631 1.85 0.28 7.85
CA PRO A 631 2.00 -0.93 7.04
C PRO A 631 1.14 -1.02 5.75
N PRO A 632 -0.16 -0.68 5.73
CA PRO A 632 -0.97 -0.75 4.50
C PRO A 632 -0.58 0.32 3.47
N ASP A 633 -0.27 1.54 3.92
CA ASP A 633 0.00 2.71 3.07
C ASP A 633 1.07 2.42 2.01
N GLN A 634 2.12 1.67 2.39
CA GLN A 634 3.23 1.39 1.48
C GLN A 634 2.78 0.57 0.27
N PHE A 635 1.76 -0.27 0.45
CA PHE A 635 1.25 -1.18 -0.59
C PHE A 635 0.29 -0.44 -1.50
N ILE A 636 -0.62 0.35 -0.90
CA ILE A 636 -1.49 1.28 -1.64
C ILE A 636 -0.64 2.23 -2.49
N TYR A 637 0.44 2.77 -1.94
CA TYR A 637 1.38 3.63 -2.67
C TYR A 637 2.11 2.91 -3.80
N GLN A 638 2.57 1.66 -3.61
CA GLN A 638 3.13 0.86 -4.71
C GLN A 638 2.08 0.62 -5.82
N ASP A 639 0.86 0.24 -5.43
CA ASP A 639 -0.26 -0.03 -6.36
C ASP A 639 -0.61 1.24 -7.17
N GLN A 640 -0.70 2.41 -6.53
CA GLN A 640 -0.93 3.72 -7.15
C GLN A 640 0.22 4.20 -8.07
N LEU A 641 1.46 3.80 -7.80
CA LEU A 641 2.61 4.11 -8.65
C LEU A 641 2.65 3.23 -9.89
N TYR A 642 2.31 1.94 -9.78
CA TYR A 642 2.16 1.05 -10.93
C TYR A 642 0.98 1.48 -11.81
N GLU A 643 -0.16 1.83 -11.20
CA GLU A 643 -1.32 2.40 -11.90
C GLU A 643 -0.95 3.69 -12.66
N PHE A 644 -0.28 4.64 -12.01
CA PHE A 644 0.23 5.85 -12.65
C PHE A 644 1.23 5.56 -13.79
N ALA A 645 2.00 4.47 -13.68
CA ALA A 645 2.92 4.05 -14.74
C ALA A 645 2.22 3.34 -15.92
N GLY A 646 0.91 3.09 -15.84
CA GLY A 646 0.15 2.31 -16.83
C GLY A 646 0.39 0.81 -16.74
N LEU A 647 0.75 0.30 -15.56
CA LEU A 647 1.08 -1.11 -15.32
C LEU A 647 -0.02 -1.82 -14.50
N ASP A 648 -0.40 -3.01 -14.95
CA ASP A 648 -1.31 -3.93 -14.26
C ASP A 648 -0.63 -4.67 -13.07
N SER A 649 0.54 -4.19 -12.64
CA SER A 649 1.23 -4.72 -11.46
C SER A 649 0.56 -4.24 -10.18
N ARG A 650 0.39 -5.15 -9.22
CA ARG A 650 -0.09 -4.87 -7.87
C ARG A 650 0.73 -5.67 -6.85
N VAL A 651 0.83 -5.18 -5.61
CA VAL A 651 1.51 -5.89 -4.53
C VAL A 651 0.70 -7.16 -4.19
N PRO A 652 1.29 -8.36 -4.35
CA PRO A 652 0.57 -9.61 -4.15
C PRO A 652 0.28 -9.85 -2.66
N GLN A 653 -0.84 -10.54 -2.38
CA GLN A 653 -1.35 -10.70 -1.01
C GLN A 653 -0.33 -11.36 -0.07
N TRP A 654 0.35 -12.43 -0.51
CA TRP A 654 1.37 -13.13 0.28
C TRP A 654 2.48 -12.21 0.81
N ARG A 655 2.81 -11.14 0.07
CA ARG A 655 3.83 -10.16 0.45
C ARG A 655 3.30 -9.16 1.49
N LYS A 656 2.00 -8.86 1.45
CA LYS A 656 1.30 -8.09 2.48
C LYS A 656 1.28 -8.92 3.77
N ASP A 657 0.82 -10.17 3.71
CA ASP A 657 0.74 -11.11 4.83
C ASP A 657 2.11 -11.30 5.52
N MET A 658 3.15 -11.67 4.76
CA MET A 658 4.51 -11.85 5.29
C MET A 658 5.10 -10.55 5.88
N TYR A 659 4.66 -9.37 5.45
CA TYR A 659 5.06 -8.09 6.07
C TYR A 659 4.35 -7.83 7.40
N TYR A 660 3.08 -8.22 7.54
CA TYR A 660 2.36 -8.16 8.81
C TYR A 660 2.95 -9.17 9.81
N ASP A 661 3.21 -10.40 9.38
CA ASP A 661 3.72 -11.49 10.23
C ASP A 661 5.23 -11.44 10.49
N LYS A 662 5.98 -10.50 9.90
CA LYS A 662 7.45 -10.43 10.02
C LYS A 662 8.01 -10.49 11.45
N LYS A 663 7.26 -10.01 12.45
CA LYS A 663 7.66 -10.10 13.87
C LYS A 663 7.56 -11.53 14.41
N LEU A 664 6.49 -12.24 14.05
CA LEU A 664 6.28 -13.64 14.40
C LEU A 664 7.28 -14.53 13.66
N LEU A 665 7.49 -14.28 12.36
CA LEU A 665 8.54 -14.90 11.54
C LEU A 665 9.94 -14.68 12.14
N ARG A 666 10.27 -13.47 12.61
CA ARG A 666 11.53 -13.16 13.30
C ARG A 666 11.70 -13.94 14.59
N SER A 667 10.65 -14.00 15.41
CA SER A 667 10.68 -14.74 16.68
C SER A 667 10.83 -16.25 16.46
N PHE A 668 10.18 -16.79 15.43
CA PHE A 668 10.33 -18.18 15.01
C PHE A 668 11.74 -18.47 14.47
N TRP A 669 12.28 -17.60 13.61
CA TRP A 669 13.61 -17.74 13.05
C TRP A 669 14.71 -17.75 14.13
N VAL A 670 14.65 -16.82 15.09
CA VAL A 670 15.59 -16.77 16.22
C VAL A 670 15.54 -18.04 17.07
N GLU A 671 14.37 -18.67 17.23
CA GLU A 671 14.22 -19.94 17.94
C GLU A 671 14.82 -21.12 17.15
N LEU A 672 14.72 -21.13 15.81
CA LEU A 672 15.41 -22.12 14.97
C LEU A 672 16.94 -21.95 15.03
N GLU A 673 17.44 -20.71 15.00
CA GLU A 673 18.87 -20.41 15.18
C GLU A 673 19.36 -20.88 16.56
N ARG A 674 18.60 -20.62 17.62
CA ARG A 674 18.90 -21.07 19.00
C ARG A 674 18.95 -22.60 19.14
N ARG A 675 18.19 -23.33 18.32
CA ARG A 675 18.14 -24.79 18.28
C ARG A 675 19.17 -25.43 17.34
N GLY A 676 19.81 -24.64 16.48
CA GLY A 676 20.71 -25.14 15.43
C GLY A 676 20.00 -25.72 14.20
N GLU A 677 18.70 -25.45 14.04
CA GLU A 677 17.86 -26.03 12.96
C GLU A 677 17.68 -25.09 11.76
N ALA A 678 18.11 -23.82 11.86
CA ALA A 678 17.85 -22.80 10.84
C ALA A 678 18.35 -23.18 9.43
N ASP A 679 19.49 -23.88 9.33
CA ASP A 679 20.07 -24.30 8.06
C ASP A 679 19.22 -25.37 7.34
N GLU A 680 18.67 -26.35 8.08
CA GLU A 680 17.80 -27.39 7.52
C GLU A 680 16.50 -26.82 6.93
N TRP A 681 16.02 -25.70 7.48
CA TRP A 681 14.82 -25.00 7.01
C TRP A 681 15.01 -24.25 5.68
N VAL A 682 16.24 -23.81 5.38
CA VAL A 682 16.57 -23.12 4.12
C VAL A 682 17.27 -24.02 3.10
N GLN A 683 17.67 -25.23 3.49
CA GLN A 683 18.14 -26.26 2.57
C GLN A 683 16.96 -27.00 1.91
N GLY A 684 16.84 -26.84 0.59
CA GLY A 684 15.90 -27.57 -0.27
C GLY A 684 15.06 -26.65 -1.18
N PRO A 685 14.79 -27.06 -2.43
CA PRO A 685 13.97 -26.28 -3.34
C PRO A 685 12.54 -26.12 -2.80
N GLY A 686 12.07 -24.88 -2.67
CA GLY A 686 10.68 -24.53 -2.32
C GLY A 686 10.34 -24.35 -0.84
N ARG A 687 11.19 -24.77 0.12
CA ARG A 687 10.84 -24.69 1.57
C ARG A 687 10.76 -23.28 2.13
N ALA A 688 11.51 -22.32 1.60
CA ALA A 688 11.39 -20.90 1.96
C ALA A 688 9.99 -20.31 1.69
N VAL A 689 9.22 -20.91 0.77
CA VAL A 689 7.83 -20.51 0.45
C VAL A 689 6.83 -21.18 1.41
N GLN A 690 7.19 -22.29 2.06
CA GLN A 690 6.30 -23.02 2.99
C GLN A 690 6.10 -22.34 4.35
N MET A 691 6.84 -21.27 4.67
CA MET A 691 6.69 -20.58 5.96
C MET A 691 5.40 -19.75 6.11
N SER A 692 4.70 -19.43 5.01
CA SER A 692 3.30 -18.95 5.09
C SER A 692 2.36 -20.08 5.52
N GLY A 693 2.53 -21.28 4.97
CA GLY A 693 1.76 -22.47 5.38
C GLY A 693 2.00 -22.88 6.84
N PHE A 694 3.24 -22.71 7.35
CA PHE A 694 3.57 -23.09 8.72
C PHE A 694 3.05 -22.10 9.78
N LEU A 695 2.82 -20.84 9.43
CA LEU A 695 2.10 -19.88 10.28
C LEU A 695 0.64 -20.32 10.51
N CYS A 696 0.01 -20.87 9.47
CA CYS A 696 -1.31 -21.50 9.58
C CYS A 696 -1.26 -22.70 10.55
N TYR A 697 -0.27 -23.58 10.37
CA TYR A 697 -0.10 -24.80 11.18
C TYR A 697 0.11 -24.54 12.68
N LYS A 698 0.77 -23.43 13.05
CA LYS A 698 1.02 -23.08 14.46
C LYS A 698 -0.17 -22.47 15.19
N ASN A 699 -1.14 -21.88 14.48
CA ASN A 699 -2.41 -21.46 15.08
C ASN A 699 -3.31 -22.66 15.39
N CYS A 700 -3.22 -23.76 14.63
CA CYS A 700 -3.91 -25.02 14.92
C CYS A 700 -3.30 -25.84 16.06
N SER A 701 -2.00 -25.65 16.36
CA SER A 701 -1.25 -26.48 17.34
C SER A 701 -1.03 -25.78 18.69
N LYS A 702 -2.14 -25.44 19.38
CA LYS A 702 -2.10 -25.27 20.84
C LYS A 702 -1.96 -26.64 21.53
N PRO A 703 -1.09 -26.80 22.55
CA PRO A 703 -0.89 -28.08 23.21
C PRO A 703 -2.09 -28.42 24.10
N GLY A 704 -2.94 -29.36 23.66
CA GLY A 704 -4.16 -29.66 24.41
C GLY A 704 -5.15 -30.65 23.81
N ARG A 705 -4.73 -31.63 23.00
CA ARG A 705 -5.53 -32.83 22.66
C ARG A 705 -4.58 -33.99 22.35
N ASN A 706 -4.62 -35.04 23.16
CA ASN A 706 -3.89 -36.29 22.90
C ASN A 706 -4.69 -37.17 21.93
N GLY A 707 -3.98 -37.78 20.98
CA GLY A 707 -4.24 -39.09 20.39
C GLY A 707 -5.63 -39.40 19.82
N SER A 708 -5.70 -39.48 18.49
CA SER A 708 -5.84 -40.76 17.77
C SER A 708 -5.46 -40.57 16.30
#